data_AF-A0A5B0EIH9-F1
#
_entry.id   AF-A0A5B0EIH9-F1
#
_cell.length_a   1.000
_cell.length_b   1.000
_cell.length_c   1.000
_cell.angle_alpha   90.00
_cell.angle_beta   90.00
_cell.angle_gamma   90.00
#
_symmetry.space_group_name_H-M   'P 1'
#
loop_
_entity.id
_entity.type
_entity.pdbx_description
1 polymer ?
#
loop_
_entity_poly.entity_id
_entity_poly.type
_entity_poly.pdbx_seq_one_letter_code
_entity_poly.pdbx_strand_id
1 'polypeptide(L)'
;MGRLVRARAPSASETSSLILPTIHVTAIVAAHNGAEFLPRTLAALRDQTRLIDRFIGVDASSTDGSADLMRKQLPSDASILEVPEHSFGHSVMAAVQSLGQPRSGRTEWLWLIHDDSVPELNALEKLLTVVEATESVTIAGCKQLDLDSPRRLLDVGLSVNKHAERLTLMEIDEVDQGQYDARTDSFAVTSAGMLIRRDVFEALGGFDPALPGLGDDMDLCWRNRLMGNRVVIVPTAKIHHKAAVVRALAGPAETRRAEVFMRLKHASTWAIPFLVVGAVLGGIYRFLLSLLAKDPAYAFGQLGATFRAVCTPMMLSRSRAAAAQTRRVPRNSISRLLTDQAVVREHRKHMMDSLDAGTVYGDGTGATASQDPSGDARNDFAALAAPNRTSAFVSTIIAVVLSTAASLIGLRVLLGAPAVAGGALLPLSTKASEIFSNATGWWANIGAGSPAGGDSLDFFHWLLALVGGGDANAAAVVLIFMAMPLAALSAWLGLGAVTRSRAARMVGALLWALAPTLQVSLASGRAGAVLVHVLAPVLLLALLRTVGAAVDFEAGRGTGQRQSRPGIGQIPSWTAASAAALLLLGVAAGSPAVGLGLLVLILASAIVLRSRAKTLFWVPLPMLVLNLPLIIAAWGNPRVLLTDPGLALPFSAAPLWAQALGVPTSFGIFDIPSGLGFLPAGPWALVLVLLIGAPLLAFALIGLFAGGRNASLPLARWLWLGGVLMLTAGYGATLIPSAVSGNTFVTAFNGPFVSFFVLGLLFTAGLGISVFRGERATVPSGRRESAASASTGVMVWASALLGLSVVLSGANWITAQLPALATDTSATTLGAQSLLVPVSARTLPATAADRGRGEYEERTLVLAQNGDGAVNASLMNGAGTTADALSQPVAANRLTGSLLEPELRGSDDADRLIEQSVATLVSDSALDPREELEALGAGFVVLQDQRETASALVARLDAVPGLVAVGRTESGWLWRVEPQGEIPGVNNTTDSTARVRIISDGATVALLPSHRGAVSGAEIQAGDADRVLVMAQRADPGWKATLDGVQLSPTTVAAAPKAAGSGAETVPWAQGFELGEASGTLELHYQSPYQVPVAIAQLVVLFLALLLVIPIPRNRRFAARRLDEYRTRGNAESIDELDRGRRAARVKETK
;
A
#
# COMPACT_ATOMS: atom_id res chain seq x y z
N MET A 1 -34.07 -69.33 9.61
CA MET A 1 -34.78 -70.35 8.81
C MET A 1 -34.11 -70.42 7.45
N GLY A 2 -33.51 -71.56 7.12
CA GLY A 2 -32.61 -71.70 5.97
C GLY A 2 -33.29 -72.14 4.67
N ARG A 3 -32.52 -72.06 3.58
CA ARG A 3 -32.54 -73.02 2.47
C ARG A 3 -31.21 -72.98 1.73
N LEU A 4 -30.48 -74.09 1.82
CA LEU A 4 -29.34 -74.46 0.98
C LEU A 4 -29.83 -74.81 -0.42
N VAL A 5 -29.14 -74.32 -1.46
CA VAL A 5 -29.17 -74.92 -2.80
C VAL A 5 -27.71 -75.16 -3.23
N ARG A 6 -27.34 -76.44 -3.27
CA ARG A 6 -26.12 -76.95 -3.91
C ARG A 6 -26.22 -76.75 -5.42
N ALA A 7 -25.19 -76.18 -6.04
CA ALA A 7 -24.99 -76.25 -7.49
C ALA A 7 -23.73 -77.07 -7.82
N ARG A 8 -23.90 -78.00 -8.76
CA ARG A 8 -22.97 -78.98 -9.32
C ARG A 8 -21.67 -78.36 -9.85
N ALA A 9 -20.54 -79.01 -9.60
CA ALA A 9 -19.33 -78.86 -10.41
C ALA A 9 -19.51 -79.56 -11.77
N PRO A 10 -19.18 -78.94 -12.92
CA PRO A 10 -18.98 -79.66 -14.16
C PRO A 10 -17.57 -80.28 -14.22
N SER A 11 -17.50 -81.43 -14.88
CA SER A 11 -16.33 -82.29 -15.06
C SER A 11 -15.26 -81.68 -15.97
N ALA A 12 -14.00 -81.99 -15.64
CA ALA A 12 -12.84 -81.73 -16.47
C ALA A 12 -12.87 -82.58 -17.75
N SER A 13 -13.30 -82.02 -18.89
CA SER A 13 -12.92 -82.56 -20.21
C SER A 13 -13.22 -81.69 -21.44
N GLU A 14 -13.62 -80.42 -21.35
CA GLU A 14 -13.89 -79.59 -22.54
C GLU A 14 -13.54 -78.11 -22.34
N THR A 15 -12.26 -77.76 -22.41
CA THR A 15 -11.81 -76.36 -22.66
C THR A 15 -10.43 -76.37 -23.31
N SER A 16 -10.37 -76.86 -24.55
CA SER A 16 -9.24 -76.63 -25.44
C SER A 16 -9.69 -75.70 -26.56
N SER A 17 -9.82 -74.40 -26.25
CA SER A 17 -9.79 -73.25 -27.19
C SER A 17 -10.18 -71.95 -26.48
N LEU A 18 -9.30 -71.41 -25.64
CA LEU A 18 -9.30 -69.99 -25.28
C LEU A 18 -7.88 -69.48 -25.52
N ILE A 19 -7.63 -69.03 -26.75
CA ILE A 19 -6.45 -68.23 -27.07
C ILE A 19 -6.61 -66.92 -26.29
N LEU A 20 -5.95 -66.80 -25.14
CA LEU A 20 -5.81 -65.51 -24.47
C LEU A 20 -5.09 -64.57 -25.47
N PRO A 21 -5.64 -63.37 -25.76
CA PRO A 21 -4.96 -62.44 -26.63
C PRO A 21 -3.59 -62.11 -26.04
N THR A 22 -2.54 -62.17 -26.87
CA THR A 22 -1.19 -61.83 -26.42
C THR A 22 -1.14 -60.34 -26.09
N ILE A 23 -0.81 -60.01 -24.83
CA ILE A 23 -0.65 -58.63 -24.37
C ILE A 23 0.69 -58.09 -24.89
N HIS A 24 0.61 -56.94 -25.54
CA HIS A 24 1.77 -56.27 -26.13
C HIS A 24 1.95 -54.89 -25.51
N VAL A 25 3.08 -54.64 -24.86
CA VAL A 25 3.39 -53.41 -24.13
C VAL A 25 4.37 -52.55 -24.92
N THR A 26 3.97 -51.31 -25.18
CA THR A 26 4.86 -50.26 -25.71
C THR A 26 5.24 -49.31 -24.59
N ALA A 27 6.53 -49.20 -24.24
CA ALA A 27 7.02 -48.17 -23.33
C ALA A 27 7.28 -46.86 -24.11
N ILE A 28 6.66 -45.78 -23.66
CA ILE A 28 6.84 -44.43 -24.22
C ILE A 28 7.58 -43.59 -23.19
N VAL A 29 8.81 -43.20 -23.52
CA VAL A 29 9.67 -42.34 -22.70
C VAL A 29 9.74 -40.97 -23.36
N ALA A 30 9.19 -39.94 -22.72
CA ALA A 30 9.30 -38.57 -23.19
C ALA A 30 10.28 -37.78 -22.31
N ALA A 31 11.23 -37.08 -22.92
CA ALA A 31 12.21 -36.25 -22.21
C ALA A 31 12.25 -34.82 -22.74
N HIS A 32 12.51 -33.88 -21.85
CA HIS A 32 12.87 -32.50 -22.19
C HIS A 32 13.93 -32.00 -21.22
N ASN A 33 15.18 -31.86 -21.68
CA ASN A 33 16.32 -31.49 -20.84
C ASN A 33 16.51 -32.42 -19.62
N GLY A 34 16.33 -33.73 -19.83
CA GLY A 34 16.34 -34.78 -18.80
C GLY A 34 17.67 -35.52 -18.62
N ALA A 35 18.78 -35.07 -19.21
CA ALA A 35 20.03 -35.85 -19.30
C ALA A 35 20.62 -36.28 -17.95
N GLU A 36 20.27 -35.58 -16.86
CA GLU A 36 20.68 -35.93 -15.49
C GLU A 36 20.07 -37.25 -15.00
N PHE A 37 18.79 -37.52 -15.33
CA PHE A 37 18.04 -38.66 -14.78
C PHE A 37 17.80 -39.78 -15.80
N LEU A 38 17.70 -39.40 -17.08
CA LEU A 38 17.36 -40.28 -18.19
C LEU A 38 18.20 -41.57 -18.26
N PRO A 39 19.52 -41.60 -17.98
CA PRO A 39 20.30 -42.84 -17.99
C PRO A 39 19.78 -43.90 -17.01
N ARG A 40 19.33 -43.48 -15.81
CA ARG A 40 18.80 -44.41 -14.80
C ARG A 40 17.43 -44.93 -15.20
N THR A 41 16.59 -44.06 -15.75
CA THR A 41 15.27 -44.38 -16.31
C THR A 41 15.39 -45.42 -17.42
N LEU A 42 16.26 -45.18 -18.41
CA LEU A 42 16.44 -46.08 -19.55
C LEU A 42 17.03 -47.44 -19.13
N ALA A 43 17.98 -47.46 -18.20
CA ALA A 43 18.49 -48.71 -17.63
C ALA A 43 17.38 -49.53 -16.95
N ALA A 44 16.58 -48.90 -16.08
CA ALA A 44 15.50 -49.56 -15.35
C ALA A 44 14.41 -50.15 -16.26
N LEU A 45 14.16 -49.55 -17.43
CA LEU A 45 13.21 -50.09 -18.41
C LEU A 45 13.76 -51.34 -19.12
N ARG A 46 15.05 -51.37 -19.45
CA ARG A 46 15.67 -52.54 -20.09
C ARG A 46 15.75 -53.73 -19.14
N ASP A 47 15.97 -53.46 -17.85
CA ASP A 47 16.21 -54.48 -16.83
C ASP A 47 14.90 -55.06 -16.24
N GLN A 48 13.73 -54.75 -16.83
CA GLN A 48 12.46 -55.30 -16.37
C GLN A 48 12.41 -56.83 -16.50
N THR A 49 11.96 -57.50 -15.45
CA THR A 49 11.72 -58.95 -15.37
C THR A 49 10.75 -59.44 -16.44
N ARG A 50 9.65 -58.70 -16.68
CA ARG A 50 8.87 -58.78 -17.92
C ARG A 50 9.49 -57.83 -18.92
N LEU A 51 10.10 -58.38 -19.97
CA LEU A 51 10.67 -57.58 -21.07
C LEU A 51 9.61 -56.70 -21.71
N ILE A 52 9.98 -55.51 -22.19
CA ILE A 52 9.07 -54.61 -22.92
C ILE A 52 9.07 -55.03 -24.40
N ASP A 53 7.89 -55.06 -25.03
CA ASP A 53 7.76 -55.55 -26.41
C ASP A 53 8.14 -54.48 -27.46
N ARG A 54 8.01 -53.20 -27.12
CA ARG A 54 8.40 -52.07 -27.99
C ARG A 54 8.80 -50.84 -27.18
N PHE A 55 9.84 -50.14 -27.62
CA PHE A 55 10.28 -48.87 -27.03
C PHE A 55 10.07 -47.71 -28.00
N ILE A 56 9.55 -46.60 -27.48
CA ILE A 56 9.48 -45.31 -28.17
C ILE A 56 10.10 -44.24 -27.28
N GLY A 57 11.18 -43.62 -27.76
CA GLY A 57 11.75 -42.41 -27.16
C GLY A 57 11.19 -41.17 -27.87
N VAL A 58 10.77 -40.17 -27.12
CA VAL A 58 10.34 -38.87 -27.66
C VAL A 58 11.17 -37.77 -27.02
N ASP A 59 11.99 -37.12 -27.83
CA ASP A 59 12.72 -35.92 -27.43
C ASP A 59 11.87 -34.69 -27.76
N ALA A 60 11.47 -33.94 -26.73
CA ALA A 60 10.65 -32.74 -26.88
C ALA A 60 11.53 -31.49 -27.03
N SER A 61 12.39 -31.47 -28.06
CA SER A 61 13.34 -30.38 -28.34
C SER A 61 14.31 -30.11 -27.19
N SER A 62 14.98 -31.16 -26.70
CA SER A 62 15.98 -30.97 -25.64
C SER A 62 17.19 -30.19 -26.16
N THR A 63 17.73 -29.33 -25.31
CA THR A 63 18.97 -28.56 -25.56
C THR A 63 20.20 -29.18 -24.88
N ASP A 64 19.99 -30.24 -24.11
CA ASP A 64 21.03 -31.03 -23.46
C ASP A 64 21.33 -32.34 -24.22
N GLY A 65 22.09 -33.25 -23.60
CA GLY A 65 22.43 -34.54 -24.19
C GLY A 65 21.31 -35.59 -24.21
N SER A 66 20.04 -35.25 -23.92
CA SER A 66 18.95 -36.24 -23.78
C SER A 66 18.69 -37.05 -25.04
N ALA A 67 18.64 -36.40 -26.21
CA ALA A 67 18.42 -37.07 -27.49
C ALA A 67 19.52 -38.11 -27.79
N ASP A 68 20.78 -37.76 -27.52
CA ASP A 68 21.92 -38.67 -27.70
C ASP A 68 21.88 -39.85 -26.73
N LEU A 69 21.44 -39.62 -25.49
CA LEU A 69 21.27 -40.68 -24.50
C LEU A 69 20.18 -41.67 -24.92
N MET A 70 19.05 -41.21 -25.46
CA MET A 70 18.02 -42.09 -26.01
C MET A 70 18.57 -42.96 -27.15
N ARG A 71 19.29 -42.36 -28.11
CA ARG A 71 19.90 -43.09 -29.25
C ARG A 71 20.93 -44.13 -28.82
N LYS A 72 21.67 -43.86 -27.75
CA LYS A 72 22.74 -44.75 -27.27
C LYS A 72 22.22 -45.89 -26.37
N GLN A 73 21.17 -45.64 -25.60
CA GLN A 73 20.76 -46.56 -24.52
C GLN A 73 19.47 -47.31 -24.80
N LEU A 74 18.58 -46.81 -25.67
CA LEU A 74 17.43 -47.60 -26.09
C LEU A 74 17.86 -48.75 -27.01
N PRO A 75 17.09 -49.86 -27.06
CA PRO A 75 17.33 -50.94 -28.02
C PRO A 75 17.40 -50.46 -29.47
N SER A 76 18.14 -51.17 -30.33
CA SER A 76 18.35 -50.77 -31.73
C SER A 76 17.08 -50.78 -32.58
N ASP A 77 16.03 -51.48 -32.13
CA ASP A 77 14.70 -51.52 -32.74
C ASP A 77 13.72 -50.48 -32.15
N ALA A 78 14.17 -49.64 -31.21
CA ALA A 78 13.38 -48.55 -30.66
C ALA A 78 13.19 -47.41 -31.66
N SER A 79 11.98 -46.83 -31.73
CA SER A 79 11.73 -45.63 -32.52
C SER A 79 12.01 -44.38 -31.69
N ILE A 80 12.79 -43.45 -32.23
CA ILE A 80 13.10 -42.17 -31.59
C ILE A 80 12.45 -41.06 -32.41
N LEU A 81 11.63 -40.25 -31.76
CA LEU A 81 10.91 -39.13 -32.37
C LEU A 81 11.44 -37.82 -31.78
N GLU A 82 11.62 -36.83 -32.63
CA GLU A 82 11.87 -35.46 -32.21
C GLU A 82 10.61 -34.65 -32.44
N VAL A 83 10.12 -33.98 -31.39
CA VAL A 83 8.93 -33.13 -31.46
C VAL A 83 9.27 -31.71 -30.99
N PRO A 84 8.59 -30.67 -31.52
CA PRO A 84 8.74 -29.31 -31.01
C PRO A 84 8.44 -29.24 -29.50
N GLU A 85 9.04 -28.28 -28.80
CA GLU A 85 8.85 -28.09 -27.35
C GLU A 85 7.35 -27.99 -27.00
N HIS A 86 6.81 -29.05 -26.40
CA HIS A 86 5.40 -29.18 -26.04
C HIS A 86 5.25 -30.01 -24.76
N SER A 87 4.04 -30.01 -24.18
CA SER A 87 3.71 -30.76 -22.96
C SER A 87 3.92 -32.27 -23.12
N PHE A 88 4.16 -32.99 -22.02
CA PHE A 88 4.25 -34.45 -21.98
C PHE A 88 3.14 -35.17 -22.78
N GLY A 89 1.88 -34.71 -22.63
CA GLY A 89 0.77 -35.31 -23.35
C GLY A 89 0.84 -35.20 -24.88
N HIS A 90 1.49 -34.16 -25.40
CA HIS A 90 1.75 -34.01 -26.84
C HIS A 90 2.81 -35.01 -27.31
N SER A 91 3.89 -35.18 -26.54
CA SER A 91 4.93 -36.17 -26.82
C SER A 91 4.37 -37.60 -26.85
N VAL A 92 3.49 -37.93 -25.89
CA VAL A 92 2.80 -39.22 -25.88
C VAL A 92 1.88 -39.37 -27.09
N MET A 93 1.14 -38.32 -27.46
CA MET A 93 0.27 -38.37 -28.65
C MET A 93 1.07 -38.62 -29.93
N ALA A 94 2.21 -37.94 -30.11
CA ALA A 94 3.10 -38.15 -31.25
C ALA A 94 3.66 -39.58 -31.30
N ALA A 95 4.04 -40.15 -30.15
CA ALA A 95 4.44 -41.55 -30.03
C ALA A 95 3.31 -42.52 -30.41
N VAL A 96 2.08 -42.25 -29.99
CA VAL A 96 0.94 -43.12 -30.33
C VAL A 96 0.62 -43.05 -31.82
N GLN A 97 0.71 -41.86 -32.43
CA GLN A 97 0.49 -41.69 -33.87
C GLN A 97 1.53 -42.43 -34.73
N SER A 98 2.75 -42.63 -34.25
CA SER A 98 3.79 -43.38 -34.97
C SER A 98 3.59 -44.90 -34.97
N LEU A 99 2.75 -45.43 -34.07
CA LEU A 99 2.52 -46.88 -33.92
C LEU A 99 1.71 -47.52 -35.06
N GLY A 100 1.10 -46.73 -35.96
CA GLY A 100 0.25 -47.22 -37.06
C GLY A 100 -1.09 -47.79 -36.57
N GLN A 101 -1.75 -48.65 -37.36
CA GLN A 101 -3.03 -49.27 -36.93
C GLN A 101 -2.81 -50.37 -35.87
N PRO A 102 -3.73 -50.55 -34.90
CA PRO A 102 -3.66 -51.63 -33.91
C PRO A 102 -3.64 -53.02 -34.58
N ARG A 103 -2.81 -53.93 -34.08
CA ARG A 103 -2.70 -55.29 -34.65
C ARG A 103 -3.87 -56.17 -34.22
N SER A 104 -4.54 -56.81 -35.19
CA SER A 104 -5.63 -57.76 -34.92
C SER A 104 -5.15 -58.95 -34.08
N GLY A 105 -5.93 -59.32 -33.05
CA GLY A 105 -5.65 -60.46 -32.16
C GLY A 105 -4.72 -60.18 -30.97
N ARG A 106 -4.32 -58.91 -30.74
CA ARG A 106 -3.48 -58.48 -29.60
C ARG A 106 -4.13 -57.35 -28.82
N THR A 107 -3.98 -57.40 -27.50
CA THR A 107 -4.36 -56.28 -26.63
C THR A 107 -3.12 -55.41 -26.41
N GLU A 108 -3.11 -54.23 -27.02
CA GLU A 108 -1.99 -53.30 -26.94
C GLU A 108 -2.12 -52.36 -25.74
N TRP A 109 -1.04 -52.25 -24.96
CA TRP A 109 -0.93 -51.37 -23.80
C TRP A 109 0.23 -50.39 -23.98
N LEU A 110 0.05 -49.19 -23.46
CA LEU A 110 1.02 -48.10 -23.46
C LEU A 110 1.50 -47.88 -22.03
N TRP A 111 2.80 -48.01 -21.80
CA TRP A 111 3.42 -47.69 -20.52
C TRP A 111 4.12 -46.33 -20.60
N LEU A 112 3.54 -45.34 -19.92
CA LEU A 112 3.97 -43.94 -19.98
C LEU A 112 5.03 -43.68 -18.90
N ILE A 113 6.20 -43.21 -19.32
CA ILE A 113 7.36 -42.99 -18.46
C ILE A 113 7.91 -41.58 -18.68
N HIS A 114 8.11 -40.87 -17.56
CA HIS A 114 8.79 -39.57 -17.57
C HIS A 114 10.31 -39.80 -17.53
N ASP A 115 11.09 -38.81 -17.95
CA ASP A 115 12.55 -38.89 -18.01
C ASP A 115 13.24 -39.05 -16.64
N ASP A 116 12.56 -38.68 -15.56
CA ASP A 116 12.99 -38.77 -14.15
C ASP A 116 12.33 -39.92 -13.35
N SER A 117 11.73 -40.89 -14.06
CA SER A 117 11.02 -42.04 -13.48
C SER A 117 11.82 -43.34 -13.60
N VAL A 118 12.19 -43.97 -12.49
CA VAL A 118 12.99 -45.20 -12.43
C VAL A 118 12.15 -46.35 -11.85
N PRO A 119 11.51 -47.19 -12.68
CA PRO A 119 10.72 -48.34 -12.21
C PRO A 119 11.56 -49.40 -11.49
N GLU A 120 11.00 -50.07 -10.49
CA GLU A 120 11.63 -51.29 -9.94
C GLU A 120 11.61 -52.44 -10.97
N LEU A 121 12.51 -53.41 -10.82
CA LEU A 121 12.73 -54.53 -11.76
C LEU A 121 11.46 -55.35 -12.09
N ASN A 122 10.50 -55.43 -11.17
CA ASN A 122 9.25 -56.18 -11.33
C ASN A 122 8.00 -55.29 -11.46
N ALA A 123 8.18 -54.00 -11.74
CA ALA A 123 7.06 -53.06 -11.86
C ALA A 123 6.11 -53.47 -12.99
N LEU A 124 6.64 -53.76 -14.19
CA LEU A 124 5.80 -54.11 -15.34
C LEU A 124 5.06 -55.44 -15.15
N GLU A 125 5.75 -56.47 -14.65
CA GLU A 125 5.17 -57.78 -14.34
C GLU A 125 3.97 -57.65 -13.39
N LYS A 126 4.11 -56.86 -12.33
CA LYS A 126 3.05 -56.62 -11.33
C LYS A 126 1.87 -55.82 -11.90
N LEU A 127 2.12 -54.83 -12.75
CA LEU A 127 1.06 -54.09 -13.44
C LEU A 127 0.26 -55.03 -14.36
N LEU A 128 0.95 -55.86 -15.16
CA LEU A 128 0.32 -56.82 -16.07
C LEU A 128 -0.54 -57.84 -15.33
N THR A 129 -0.03 -58.39 -14.22
CA THR A 129 -0.77 -59.34 -13.37
C THR A 129 -2.15 -58.79 -12.96
N VAL A 130 -2.25 -57.49 -12.67
CA VAL A 130 -3.53 -56.88 -12.24
C VAL A 130 -4.46 -56.63 -13.42
N VAL A 131 -3.95 -56.15 -14.56
CA VAL A 131 -4.80 -55.85 -15.72
C VAL A 131 -5.25 -57.10 -16.47
N GLU A 132 -4.47 -58.18 -16.42
CA GLU A 132 -4.84 -59.51 -16.93
C GLU A 132 -5.99 -60.13 -16.14
N ALA A 133 -6.00 -59.92 -14.81
CA ALA A 133 -7.01 -60.48 -13.93
C ALA A 133 -8.39 -59.82 -14.09
N THR A 134 -8.48 -58.61 -14.66
CA THR A 134 -9.75 -57.86 -14.72
C THR A 134 -9.83 -56.96 -15.96
N GLU A 135 -10.65 -57.38 -16.93
CA GLU A 135 -10.84 -56.67 -18.21
C GLU A 135 -11.42 -55.25 -18.06
N SER A 136 -12.16 -54.97 -16.97
CA SER A 136 -12.71 -53.64 -16.69
C SER A 136 -11.65 -52.60 -16.29
N VAL A 137 -10.43 -53.03 -15.96
CA VAL A 137 -9.30 -52.14 -15.69
C VAL A 137 -8.65 -51.76 -17.01
N THR A 138 -8.65 -50.47 -17.32
CA THR A 138 -8.03 -49.94 -18.54
C THR A 138 -6.86 -49.00 -18.26
N ILE A 139 -6.71 -48.58 -17.00
CA ILE A 139 -5.61 -47.76 -16.50
C ILE A 139 -5.12 -48.36 -15.18
N ALA A 140 -3.83 -48.65 -15.09
CA ALA A 140 -3.13 -49.06 -13.88
C ALA A 140 -1.94 -48.12 -13.62
N GLY A 141 -1.66 -47.77 -12.36
CA GLY A 141 -0.52 -46.93 -11.98
C GLY A 141 0.37 -47.56 -10.92
N CYS A 142 1.63 -47.12 -10.86
CA CYS A 142 2.60 -47.52 -9.85
C CYS A 142 2.50 -46.68 -8.57
N LYS A 143 2.87 -47.29 -7.43
CA LYS A 143 3.26 -46.55 -6.22
C LYS A 143 4.53 -45.75 -6.50
N GLN A 144 4.52 -44.46 -6.20
CA GLN A 144 5.66 -43.57 -6.39
C GLN A 144 6.41 -43.30 -5.09
N LEU A 145 7.72 -43.46 -5.15
CA LEU A 145 8.68 -43.20 -4.08
C LEU A 145 9.67 -42.12 -4.51
N ASP A 146 10.25 -41.39 -3.56
CA ASP A 146 11.25 -40.37 -3.88
C ASP A 146 12.56 -41.02 -4.37
N LEU A 147 13.11 -40.49 -5.45
CA LEU A 147 14.37 -40.96 -6.03
C LEU A 147 15.55 -40.72 -5.07
N ASP A 148 15.55 -39.61 -4.33
CA ASP A 148 16.63 -39.29 -3.38
C ASP A 148 16.45 -39.97 -2.01
N SER A 149 15.21 -40.31 -1.68
CA SER A 149 14.82 -40.91 -0.41
C SER A 149 13.91 -42.11 -0.69
N PRO A 150 14.48 -43.29 -1.02
CA PRO A 150 13.73 -44.43 -1.57
C PRO A 150 12.59 -44.96 -0.73
N ARG A 151 12.53 -44.62 0.57
CA ARG A 151 11.41 -44.99 1.45
C ARG A 151 10.36 -43.88 1.60
N ARG A 152 10.57 -42.67 1.09
CA ARG A 152 9.62 -41.56 1.19
C ARG A 152 8.55 -41.71 0.11
N LEU A 153 7.28 -41.69 0.50
CA LEU A 153 6.14 -41.79 -0.41
C LEU A 153 5.89 -40.46 -1.14
N LEU A 154 5.65 -40.54 -2.46
CA LEU A 154 5.24 -39.41 -3.29
C LEU A 154 3.80 -39.51 -3.75
N ASP A 155 3.36 -40.70 -4.18
CA ASP A 155 1.96 -40.96 -4.53
C ASP A 155 1.61 -42.46 -4.41
N VAL A 156 0.38 -42.76 -3.97
CA VAL A 156 -0.20 -44.12 -3.98
C VAL A 156 -1.63 -44.07 -4.52
N GLY A 157 -1.82 -43.33 -5.62
CA GLY A 157 -3.13 -43.11 -6.23
C GLY A 157 -3.79 -41.82 -5.75
N LEU A 158 -4.32 -41.09 -6.72
CA LEU A 158 -4.88 -39.76 -6.54
C LEU A 158 -6.38 -39.83 -6.28
N SER A 159 -6.83 -39.00 -5.35
CA SER A 159 -8.23 -38.72 -5.07
C SER A 159 -8.58 -37.28 -5.46
N VAL A 160 -9.88 -37.01 -5.63
CA VAL A 160 -10.35 -35.67 -5.99
C VAL A 160 -11.63 -35.34 -5.23
N ASN A 161 -11.79 -34.07 -4.83
CA ASN A 161 -13.01 -33.59 -4.19
C ASN A 161 -13.98 -32.92 -5.19
N LYS A 162 -15.14 -32.46 -4.70
CA LYS A 162 -16.13 -31.72 -5.50
C LYS A 162 -15.64 -30.41 -6.13
N HIS A 163 -14.51 -29.88 -5.67
CA HIS A 163 -13.88 -28.68 -6.20
C HIS A 163 -12.80 -28.99 -7.26
N ALA A 164 -12.67 -30.25 -7.66
CA ALA A 164 -11.61 -30.76 -8.55
C ALA A 164 -10.20 -30.57 -7.99
N GLU A 165 -10.05 -30.48 -6.67
CA GLU A 165 -8.75 -30.43 -5.99
C GLU A 165 -8.08 -31.80 -6.02
N ARG A 166 -6.82 -31.84 -6.48
CA ARG A 166 -5.96 -33.03 -6.49
C ARG A 166 -5.49 -33.38 -5.08
N LEU A 167 -5.73 -34.60 -4.62
CA LEU A 167 -5.43 -35.04 -3.25
C LEU A 167 -4.67 -36.37 -3.27
N THR A 168 -3.49 -36.42 -2.64
CA THR A 168 -2.76 -37.69 -2.39
C THR A 168 -3.29 -38.40 -1.14
N LEU A 169 -3.84 -37.65 -0.18
CA LEU A 169 -4.29 -38.12 1.14
C LEU A 169 -3.18 -38.76 2.02
N MET A 170 -1.92 -38.43 1.72
CA MET A 170 -0.74 -38.86 2.48
C MET A 170 -0.15 -37.71 3.29
N GLU A 171 0.57 -38.03 4.37
CA GLU A 171 1.26 -37.05 5.20
C GLU A 171 2.52 -36.49 4.50
N ILE A 172 3.00 -35.33 4.96
CA ILE A 172 4.27 -34.77 4.47
C ILE A 172 5.41 -35.66 4.94
N ASP A 173 6.30 -36.01 4.02
CA ASP A 173 7.49 -36.84 4.30
C ASP A 173 7.14 -38.22 4.88
N GLU A 174 5.94 -38.72 4.57
CA GLU A 174 5.49 -40.05 4.97
C GLU A 174 6.40 -41.13 4.38
N VAL A 175 6.72 -42.14 5.18
CA VAL A 175 7.60 -43.26 4.81
C VAL A 175 6.75 -44.48 4.43
N ASP A 176 7.12 -45.20 3.37
CA ASP A 176 6.51 -46.46 2.94
C ASP A 176 6.85 -47.57 3.95
N GLN A 177 5.84 -47.95 4.73
CA GLN A 177 5.86 -49.08 5.67
C GLN A 177 4.87 -50.17 5.23
N GLY A 178 4.33 -50.07 4.01
CA GLY A 178 3.28 -50.97 3.48
C GLY A 178 1.86 -50.58 3.91
N GLN A 179 1.67 -49.42 4.52
CA GLN A 179 0.38 -48.95 5.04
C GLN A 179 -0.70 -48.76 3.95
N TYR A 180 -0.30 -48.65 2.68
CA TYR A 180 -1.19 -48.51 1.53
C TYR A 180 -1.23 -49.74 0.61
N ASP A 181 -0.64 -50.88 1.02
CA ASP A 181 -0.51 -52.06 0.14
C ASP A 181 -1.83 -52.76 -0.18
N ALA A 182 -2.87 -52.54 0.64
CA ALA A 182 -4.22 -53.05 0.41
C ALA A 182 -5.05 -52.20 -0.58
N ARG A 183 -4.53 -51.06 -1.04
CA ARG A 183 -5.26 -50.12 -1.91
C ARG A 183 -5.32 -50.64 -3.35
N THR A 184 -6.47 -50.53 -4.00
CA THR A 184 -6.67 -51.00 -5.38
C THR A 184 -7.39 -49.98 -6.25
N ASP A 185 -8.67 -49.70 -6.01
CA ASP A 185 -9.40 -48.67 -6.76
C ASP A 185 -8.97 -47.26 -6.34
N SER A 186 -8.54 -46.46 -7.31
CA SER A 186 -8.16 -45.05 -7.12
C SER A 186 -8.86 -44.17 -8.13
N PHE A 187 -9.24 -42.94 -7.78
CA PHE A 187 -9.93 -42.04 -8.72
C PHE A 187 -9.08 -41.82 -9.98
N ALA A 188 -7.81 -41.47 -9.78
CA ALA A 188 -6.80 -41.31 -10.81
C ALA A 188 -5.45 -41.89 -10.37
N VAL A 189 -4.52 -42.02 -11.31
CA VAL A 189 -3.11 -42.31 -11.08
C VAL A 189 -2.27 -41.30 -11.86
N THR A 190 -1.04 -41.07 -11.44
CA THR A 190 -0.10 -40.16 -12.11
C THR A 190 0.30 -40.69 -13.49
N SER A 191 0.67 -39.80 -14.41
CA SER A 191 1.18 -40.18 -15.74
C SER A 191 2.60 -40.77 -15.70
N ALA A 192 3.36 -40.53 -14.63
CA ALA A 192 4.69 -41.10 -14.39
C ALA A 192 4.57 -42.57 -13.91
N GLY A 193 4.64 -43.51 -14.85
CA GLY A 193 4.46 -44.95 -14.60
C GLY A 193 3.04 -45.46 -14.89
N MET A 194 2.23 -44.73 -15.65
CA MET A 194 0.86 -45.13 -16.01
C MET A 194 0.88 -46.19 -17.11
N LEU A 195 0.19 -47.31 -16.90
CA LEU A 195 -0.11 -48.31 -17.92
C LEU A 195 -1.56 -48.14 -18.40
N ILE A 196 -1.76 -47.80 -19.67
CA ILE A 196 -3.09 -47.56 -20.27
C ILE A 196 -3.32 -48.39 -21.53
N ARG A 197 -4.52 -48.92 -21.70
CA ARG A 197 -4.91 -49.67 -22.91
C ARG A 197 -4.96 -48.73 -24.12
N ARG A 198 -4.32 -49.11 -25.23
CA ARG A 198 -4.12 -48.24 -26.39
C ARG A 198 -5.43 -47.79 -27.04
N ASP A 199 -6.36 -48.72 -27.25
CA ASP A 199 -7.69 -48.44 -27.80
C ASP A 199 -8.46 -47.39 -26.96
N VAL A 200 -8.31 -47.45 -25.64
CA VAL A 200 -8.93 -46.50 -24.71
C VAL A 200 -8.23 -45.14 -24.78
N PHE A 201 -6.90 -45.09 -24.82
CA PHE A 201 -6.16 -43.83 -24.97
C PHE A 201 -6.53 -43.11 -26.28
N GLU A 202 -6.57 -43.83 -27.40
CA GLU A 202 -6.95 -43.31 -28.72
C GLU A 202 -8.43 -42.88 -28.74
N ALA A 203 -9.35 -43.70 -28.21
CA ALA A 203 -10.76 -43.35 -28.12
C ALA A 203 -11.00 -42.08 -27.28
N LEU A 204 -10.21 -41.89 -26.23
CA LEU A 204 -10.26 -40.69 -25.39
C LEU A 204 -9.68 -39.45 -26.07
N GLY A 205 -8.92 -39.60 -27.16
CA GLY A 205 -8.18 -38.51 -27.79
C GLY A 205 -6.94 -38.08 -26.99
N GLY A 206 -6.39 -38.97 -26.15
CA GLY A 206 -5.23 -38.72 -25.31
C GLY A 206 -5.44 -37.65 -24.22
N PHE A 207 -4.37 -36.94 -23.86
CA PHE A 207 -4.40 -35.87 -22.85
C PHE A 207 -5.07 -34.60 -23.40
N ASP A 208 -5.74 -33.84 -22.53
CA ASP A 208 -6.40 -32.59 -22.93
C ASP A 208 -5.38 -31.43 -23.01
N PRO A 209 -5.17 -30.81 -24.19
CA PRO A 209 -4.24 -29.69 -24.36
C PRO A 209 -4.58 -28.45 -23.51
N ALA A 210 -5.80 -28.35 -22.99
CA ALA A 210 -6.22 -27.24 -22.13
C ALA A 210 -5.68 -27.33 -20.68
N LEU A 211 -5.15 -28.49 -20.28
CA LEU A 211 -4.66 -28.80 -18.94
C LEU A 211 -3.20 -29.31 -18.95
N PRO A 212 -2.22 -28.57 -19.49
CA PRO A 212 -0.84 -29.07 -19.56
C PRO A 212 -0.24 -29.26 -18.17
N GLY A 213 0.38 -30.41 -17.91
CA GLY A 213 1.08 -30.70 -16.67
C GLY A 213 0.12 -31.14 -15.56
N LEU A 214 0.08 -30.41 -14.45
CA LEU A 214 -0.59 -30.89 -13.23
C LEU A 214 -2.12 -30.79 -13.37
N GLY A 215 -2.75 -31.89 -13.81
CA GLY A 215 -4.18 -32.01 -14.07
C GLY A 215 -4.55 -32.81 -15.33
N ASP A 216 -3.59 -33.05 -16.24
CA ASP A 216 -3.83 -33.86 -17.45
C ASP A 216 -4.10 -35.34 -17.11
N ASP A 217 -3.35 -35.89 -16.16
CA ASP A 217 -3.48 -37.23 -15.59
C ASP A 217 -4.86 -37.46 -14.96
N MET A 218 -5.30 -36.50 -14.15
CA MET A 218 -6.62 -36.49 -13.53
C MET A 218 -7.73 -36.42 -14.56
N ASP A 219 -7.63 -35.54 -15.56
CA ASP A 219 -8.66 -35.40 -16.58
C ASP A 219 -8.78 -36.64 -17.46
N LEU A 220 -7.65 -37.26 -17.85
CA LEU A 220 -7.65 -38.52 -18.61
C LEU A 220 -8.35 -39.63 -17.81
N CYS A 221 -7.99 -39.81 -16.54
CA CYS A 221 -8.63 -40.79 -15.65
C CYS A 221 -10.12 -40.49 -15.43
N TRP A 222 -10.50 -39.22 -15.34
CA TRP A 222 -11.89 -38.80 -15.20
C TRP A 222 -12.71 -39.18 -16.44
N ARG A 223 -12.20 -38.87 -17.64
CA ARG A 223 -12.84 -39.27 -18.89
C ARG A 223 -12.90 -40.79 -19.05
N ASN A 224 -11.85 -41.52 -18.65
CA ASN A 224 -11.86 -42.99 -18.62
C ASN A 224 -12.98 -43.55 -17.73
N ARG A 225 -13.19 -42.97 -16.54
CA ARG A 225 -14.31 -43.36 -15.67
C ARG A 225 -15.67 -42.99 -16.26
N LEU A 226 -15.79 -41.88 -16.98
CA LEU A 226 -17.00 -41.52 -17.73
C LEU A 226 -17.29 -42.46 -18.90
N MET A 227 -16.30 -43.16 -19.43
CA MET A 227 -16.49 -44.27 -20.39
C MET A 227 -17.02 -45.55 -19.73
N GLY A 228 -17.02 -45.64 -18.39
CA GLY A 228 -17.42 -46.82 -17.62
C GLY A 228 -16.27 -47.76 -17.25
N ASN A 229 -15.02 -47.35 -17.48
CA ASN A 229 -13.85 -48.16 -17.16
C ASN A 229 -13.32 -47.87 -15.75
N ARG A 230 -12.48 -48.78 -15.23
CA ARG A 230 -11.83 -48.65 -13.92
C ARG A 230 -10.39 -48.15 -14.02
N VAL A 231 -9.98 -47.44 -12.98
CA VAL A 231 -8.61 -46.97 -12.75
C VAL A 231 -8.13 -47.57 -11.43
N VAL A 232 -7.00 -48.25 -11.45
CA VAL A 232 -6.43 -48.93 -10.27
C VAL A 232 -5.01 -48.45 -9.98
N ILE A 233 -4.67 -48.34 -8.71
CA ILE A 233 -3.29 -48.26 -8.24
C ILE A 233 -2.82 -49.68 -7.93
N VAL A 234 -1.58 -50.01 -8.28
CA VAL A 234 -0.94 -51.29 -7.95
C VAL A 234 0.19 -51.02 -6.95
N PRO A 235 -0.07 -51.05 -5.63
CA PRO A 235 0.91 -50.64 -4.61
C PRO A 235 2.19 -51.48 -4.60
N THR A 236 2.12 -52.71 -5.11
CA THR A 236 3.26 -53.61 -5.22
C THR A 236 4.18 -53.22 -6.39
N ALA A 237 3.68 -52.53 -7.42
CA ALA A 237 4.47 -52.00 -8.53
C ALA A 237 5.03 -50.62 -8.12
N LYS A 238 6.34 -50.52 -7.96
CA LYS A 238 7.01 -49.34 -7.41
C LYS A 238 7.82 -48.60 -8.48
N ILE A 239 7.85 -47.28 -8.38
CA ILE A 239 8.65 -46.40 -9.23
C ILE A 239 9.28 -45.31 -8.38
N HIS A 240 10.58 -45.04 -8.61
CA HIS A 240 11.29 -43.95 -7.97
C HIS A 240 11.26 -42.72 -8.87
N HIS A 241 10.80 -41.60 -8.35
CA HIS A 241 10.52 -40.39 -9.11
C HIS A 241 11.08 -39.17 -8.40
N LYS A 242 11.58 -38.17 -9.15
CA LYS A 242 12.25 -37.02 -8.53
C LYS A 242 11.21 -36.01 -8.03
N ALA A 243 11.04 -35.96 -6.70
CA ALA A 243 10.05 -35.08 -6.06
C ALA A 243 10.20 -33.59 -6.41
N ALA A 244 11.42 -33.13 -6.70
CA ALA A 244 11.73 -31.74 -7.02
C ALA A 244 11.25 -31.32 -8.42
N VAL A 245 11.27 -32.23 -9.40
CA VAL A 245 10.86 -31.95 -10.80
C VAL A 245 9.34 -31.85 -10.89
N VAL A 246 8.61 -32.75 -10.22
CA VAL A 246 7.14 -32.70 -10.08
C VAL A 246 6.65 -31.37 -9.46
N ARG A 247 7.40 -30.84 -8.49
CA ARG A 247 7.05 -29.57 -7.81
C ARG A 247 7.46 -28.33 -8.62
N ALA A 248 8.54 -28.42 -9.39
CA ALA A 248 9.01 -27.33 -10.25
C ALA A 248 8.10 -27.08 -11.46
N LEU A 249 7.50 -28.14 -12.01
CA LEU A 249 6.61 -28.08 -13.18
C LEU A 249 5.21 -27.52 -12.87
N ALA A 250 4.86 -27.28 -11.60
CA ALA A 250 3.50 -26.91 -11.22
C ALA A 250 3.44 -25.94 -10.02
N GLY A 251 3.58 -24.66 -10.31
CA GLY A 251 3.35 -23.61 -9.33
C GLY A 251 1.89 -23.59 -8.84
N PRO A 252 1.61 -23.00 -7.66
CA PRO A 252 0.26 -22.98 -7.08
C PRO A 252 -0.82 -22.34 -7.98
N ALA A 253 -0.42 -21.41 -8.84
CA ALA A 253 -1.30 -20.76 -9.80
C ALA A 253 -1.77 -21.74 -10.89
N GLU A 254 -0.90 -22.59 -11.42
CA GLU A 254 -1.29 -23.55 -12.47
C GLU A 254 -2.17 -24.67 -11.91
N THR A 255 -1.88 -25.16 -10.70
CA THR A 255 -2.78 -26.08 -9.98
C THR A 255 -4.17 -25.48 -9.82
N ARG A 256 -4.25 -24.19 -9.43
CA ARG A 256 -5.53 -23.50 -9.27
C ARG A 256 -6.29 -23.36 -10.60
N ARG A 257 -5.58 -23.02 -11.67
CA ARG A 257 -6.15 -22.94 -13.01
C ARG A 257 -6.75 -24.28 -13.42
N ALA A 258 -6.00 -25.37 -13.22
CA ALA A 258 -6.43 -26.74 -13.52
C ALA A 258 -7.67 -27.15 -12.71
N GLU A 259 -7.71 -26.90 -11.39
CA GLU A 259 -8.88 -27.15 -10.54
C GLU A 259 -10.15 -26.48 -11.08
N VAL A 260 -10.07 -25.17 -11.37
CA VAL A 260 -11.22 -24.39 -11.83
C VAL A 260 -11.66 -24.88 -13.21
N PHE A 261 -10.71 -25.11 -14.12
CA PHE A 261 -11.00 -25.58 -15.47
C PHE A 261 -11.65 -26.98 -15.47
N MET A 262 -11.09 -27.94 -14.73
CA MET A 262 -11.65 -29.30 -14.60
C MET A 262 -13.06 -29.27 -14.00
N ARG A 263 -13.29 -28.43 -12.98
CA ARG A 263 -14.62 -28.26 -12.37
C ARG A 263 -15.65 -27.75 -13.39
N LEU A 264 -15.28 -26.80 -14.24
CA LEU A 264 -16.15 -26.29 -15.31
C LEU A 264 -16.34 -27.31 -16.44
N LYS A 265 -15.28 -28.05 -16.81
CA LYS A 265 -15.30 -29.06 -17.86
C LYS A 265 -16.28 -30.20 -17.55
N HIS A 266 -16.25 -30.71 -16.32
CA HIS A 266 -17.06 -31.88 -15.95
C HIS A 266 -18.44 -31.54 -15.35
N ALA A 267 -18.78 -30.26 -15.21
CA ALA A 267 -20.08 -29.82 -14.71
C ALA A 267 -21.25 -29.99 -15.71
N SER A 268 -22.48 -29.96 -15.20
CA SER A 268 -23.67 -29.77 -16.05
C SER A 268 -23.63 -28.37 -16.70
N THR A 269 -24.17 -28.23 -17.91
CA THR A 269 -24.16 -26.97 -18.66
C THR A 269 -24.84 -25.83 -17.91
N TRP A 270 -25.99 -26.11 -17.29
CA TRP A 270 -26.73 -25.14 -16.49
C TRP A 270 -26.01 -24.70 -15.21
N ALA A 271 -25.13 -25.54 -14.64
CA ALA A 271 -24.35 -25.16 -13.46
C ALA A 271 -23.18 -24.22 -13.78
N ILE A 272 -22.75 -24.10 -15.05
CA ILE A 272 -21.55 -23.35 -15.43
C ILE A 272 -21.61 -21.87 -14.98
N PRO A 273 -22.68 -21.10 -15.25
CA PRO A 273 -22.74 -19.69 -14.82
C PRO A 273 -22.57 -19.55 -13.31
N PHE A 274 -23.24 -20.42 -12.53
CA PHE A 274 -23.14 -20.42 -11.07
C PHE A 274 -21.75 -20.85 -10.58
N LEU A 275 -21.11 -21.80 -11.25
CA LEU A 275 -19.75 -22.25 -10.93
C LEU A 275 -18.69 -21.21 -11.31
N VAL A 276 -18.90 -20.45 -12.38
CA VAL A 276 -18.06 -19.32 -12.76
C VAL A 276 -18.15 -18.23 -11.69
N VAL A 277 -19.35 -17.79 -11.33
CA VAL A 277 -19.56 -16.82 -10.25
C VAL A 277 -18.96 -17.34 -8.94
N GLY A 278 -19.22 -18.59 -8.58
CA GLY A 278 -18.66 -19.22 -7.38
C GLY A 278 -17.13 -19.37 -7.42
N ALA A 279 -16.52 -19.59 -8.58
CA ALA A 279 -15.08 -19.65 -8.75
C ALA A 279 -14.46 -18.26 -8.57
N VAL A 280 -15.04 -17.21 -9.16
CA VAL A 280 -14.60 -15.82 -9.01
C VAL A 280 -14.73 -15.36 -7.56
N LEU A 281 -15.91 -15.55 -6.93
CA LEU A 281 -16.12 -15.22 -5.52
C LEU A 281 -15.18 -16.02 -4.60
N GLY A 282 -14.97 -17.32 -4.88
CA GLY A 282 -14.01 -18.15 -4.16
C GLY A 282 -12.56 -17.71 -4.36
N GLY A 283 -12.21 -17.22 -5.55
CA GLY A 283 -10.91 -16.64 -5.88
C GLY A 283 -10.67 -15.33 -5.12
N ILE A 284 -11.66 -14.42 -5.09
CA ILE A 284 -11.63 -13.18 -4.30
C ILE A 284 -11.51 -13.51 -2.80
N TYR A 285 -12.28 -14.47 -2.30
CA TYR A 285 -12.19 -14.92 -0.91
C TYR A 285 -10.80 -15.47 -0.56
N ARG A 286 -10.21 -16.30 -1.44
CA ARG A 286 -8.83 -16.80 -1.25
C ARG A 286 -7.82 -15.66 -1.32
N PHE A 287 -7.97 -14.72 -2.27
CA PHE A 287 -7.14 -13.53 -2.40
C PHE A 287 -7.13 -12.70 -1.11
N LEU A 288 -8.30 -12.33 -0.59
CA LEU A 288 -8.44 -11.58 0.65
C LEU A 288 -7.82 -12.32 1.84
N LEU A 289 -8.03 -13.63 1.94
CA LEU A 289 -7.43 -14.43 3.02
C LEU A 289 -5.92 -14.63 2.88
N SER A 290 -5.39 -14.67 1.66
CA SER A 290 -3.94 -14.75 1.41
C SER A 290 -3.24 -13.42 1.68
N LEU A 291 -3.88 -12.30 1.36
CA LEU A 291 -3.43 -10.97 1.79
C LEU A 291 -3.43 -10.85 3.31
N LEU A 292 -4.50 -11.33 3.96
CA LEU A 292 -4.57 -11.43 5.42
C LEU A 292 -3.41 -12.32 5.93
N ALA A 293 -3.16 -13.46 5.27
CA ALA A 293 -2.02 -14.33 5.58
C ALA A 293 -0.63 -13.72 5.26
N LYS A 294 -0.55 -12.50 4.73
CA LYS A 294 0.65 -11.71 4.40
C LYS A 294 1.46 -12.24 3.22
N ASP A 295 0.78 -12.86 2.27
CA ASP A 295 1.38 -13.37 1.04
C ASP A 295 0.64 -12.85 -0.21
N PRO A 296 0.94 -11.61 -0.63
CA PRO A 296 0.29 -11.00 -1.78
C PRO A 296 0.70 -11.65 -3.11
N ALA A 297 1.91 -12.17 -3.23
CA ALA A 297 2.38 -12.79 -4.47
C ALA A 297 1.53 -14.04 -4.80
N TYR A 298 1.29 -14.88 -3.79
CA TYR A 298 0.36 -15.99 -3.94
C TYR A 298 -1.08 -15.52 -4.13
N ALA A 299 -1.53 -14.50 -3.40
CA ALA A 299 -2.88 -13.95 -3.55
C ALA A 299 -3.17 -13.56 -5.00
N PHE A 300 -2.30 -12.74 -5.61
CA PHE A 300 -2.44 -12.32 -7.01
C PHE A 300 -2.29 -13.50 -7.98
N GLY A 301 -1.38 -14.43 -7.71
CA GLY A 301 -1.22 -15.66 -8.51
C GLY A 301 -2.49 -16.51 -8.55
N GLN A 302 -3.13 -16.75 -7.40
CA GLN A 302 -4.37 -17.52 -7.28
C GLN A 302 -5.57 -16.85 -7.94
N LEU A 303 -5.69 -15.52 -7.76
CA LEU A 303 -6.76 -14.73 -8.38
C LEU A 303 -6.60 -14.72 -9.90
N GLY A 304 -5.39 -14.43 -10.40
CA GLY A 304 -5.05 -14.45 -11.81
C GLY A 304 -5.30 -15.81 -12.46
N ALA A 305 -4.91 -16.91 -11.79
CA ALA A 305 -5.19 -18.27 -12.25
C ALA A 305 -6.69 -18.57 -12.36
N THR A 306 -7.48 -18.11 -11.40
CA THR A 306 -8.95 -18.26 -11.40
C THR A 306 -9.56 -17.54 -12.59
N PHE A 307 -9.15 -16.30 -12.86
CA PHE A 307 -9.62 -15.54 -14.02
C PHE A 307 -9.17 -16.18 -15.35
N ARG A 308 -7.91 -16.61 -15.47
CA ARG A 308 -7.44 -17.32 -16.68
C ARG A 308 -8.24 -18.59 -16.96
N ALA A 309 -8.63 -19.33 -15.93
CA ALA A 309 -9.46 -20.52 -16.09
C ALA A 309 -10.89 -20.18 -16.56
N VAL A 310 -11.50 -19.13 -16.02
CA VAL A 310 -12.87 -18.71 -16.40
C VAL A 310 -12.91 -18.04 -17.78
N CYS A 311 -11.91 -17.23 -18.12
CA CYS A 311 -11.83 -16.47 -19.36
C CYS A 311 -11.29 -17.29 -20.56
N THR A 312 -11.49 -18.61 -20.57
CA THR A 312 -11.14 -19.50 -21.70
C THR A 312 -12.36 -20.27 -22.25
N PRO A 313 -13.48 -19.58 -22.59
CA PRO A 313 -14.75 -20.23 -22.93
C PRO A 313 -14.65 -21.12 -24.18
N MET A 314 -13.86 -20.71 -25.17
CA MET A 314 -13.68 -21.48 -26.40
C MET A 314 -12.93 -22.79 -26.16
N MET A 315 -11.83 -22.76 -25.38
CA MET A 315 -11.11 -23.97 -24.98
C MET A 315 -11.99 -24.90 -24.14
N LEU A 316 -12.74 -24.33 -23.19
CA LEU A 316 -13.69 -25.07 -22.36
C LEU A 316 -14.77 -25.77 -23.22
N SER A 317 -15.34 -25.08 -24.20
CA SER A 317 -16.37 -25.65 -25.08
C SER A 317 -15.85 -26.84 -25.90
N ARG A 318 -14.64 -26.72 -26.49
CA ARG A 318 -13.98 -27.78 -27.26
C ARG A 318 -13.67 -29.00 -26.38
N SER A 319 -13.07 -28.75 -25.21
CA SER A 319 -12.74 -29.78 -24.22
C SER A 319 -13.98 -30.53 -23.72
N ARG A 320 -15.10 -29.82 -23.52
CA ARG A 320 -16.39 -30.42 -23.15
C ARG A 320 -17.01 -31.25 -24.28
N ALA A 321 -16.92 -30.78 -25.52
CA ALA A 321 -17.41 -31.51 -26.68
C ALA A 321 -16.65 -32.84 -26.84
N ALA A 322 -15.31 -32.81 -26.74
CA ALA A 322 -14.48 -34.01 -26.78
C ALA A 322 -14.83 -35.00 -25.65
N ALA A 323 -15.00 -34.53 -24.42
CA ALA A 323 -15.41 -35.39 -23.30
C ALA A 323 -16.85 -35.94 -23.44
N ALA A 324 -17.74 -35.22 -24.13
CA ALA A 324 -19.12 -35.67 -24.34
C ALA A 324 -19.22 -36.80 -25.37
N GLN A 325 -18.31 -36.84 -26.37
CA GLN A 325 -18.28 -37.87 -27.42
C GLN A 325 -17.95 -39.26 -26.86
N THR A 326 -17.13 -39.35 -25.82
CA THR A 326 -16.65 -40.62 -25.26
C THR A 326 -17.46 -41.08 -24.06
N ARG A 327 -18.19 -40.18 -23.40
CA ARG A 327 -18.96 -40.47 -22.19
C ARG A 327 -20.07 -41.50 -22.43
N ARG A 328 -20.01 -42.63 -21.70
CA ARG A 328 -21.04 -43.69 -21.68
C ARG A 328 -21.85 -43.73 -20.39
N VAL A 329 -21.30 -43.21 -19.29
CA VAL A 329 -21.92 -43.21 -17.96
C VAL A 329 -22.33 -41.78 -17.56
N PRO A 330 -23.45 -41.57 -16.85
CA PRO A 330 -23.84 -40.24 -16.39
C PRO A 330 -22.81 -39.66 -15.41
N ARG A 331 -22.63 -38.33 -15.45
CA ARG A 331 -21.66 -37.61 -14.61
C ARG A 331 -21.83 -37.87 -13.11
N ASN A 332 -23.07 -38.06 -12.66
CA ASN A 332 -23.38 -38.32 -11.26
C ASN A 332 -22.85 -39.68 -10.77
N SER A 333 -22.56 -40.65 -11.65
CA SER A 333 -21.97 -41.92 -11.21
C SER A 333 -20.57 -41.72 -10.61
N ILE A 334 -19.87 -40.66 -11.00
CA ILE A 334 -18.55 -40.32 -10.48
C ILE A 334 -18.63 -39.69 -9.08
N SER A 335 -19.79 -39.13 -8.68
CA SER A 335 -19.89 -38.41 -7.41
C SER A 335 -19.58 -39.27 -6.19
N ARG A 336 -19.80 -40.60 -6.28
CA ARG A 336 -19.49 -41.57 -5.21
C ARG A 336 -18.00 -41.86 -5.05
N LEU A 337 -17.19 -41.49 -6.05
CA LEU A 337 -15.73 -41.66 -6.04
C LEU A 337 -15.02 -40.37 -5.61
N LEU A 338 -15.76 -39.27 -5.46
CA LEU A 338 -15.21 -38.01 -4.97
C LEU A 338 -15.02 -38.10 -3.47
N THR A 339 -13.89 -37.57 -2.99
CA THR A 339 -13.60 -37.49 -1.56
C THR A 339 -14.51 -36.45 -0.89
N ASP A 340 -15.13 -36.86 0.22
CA ASP A 340 -15.96 -35.99 1.03
C ASP A 340 -15.17 -34.85 1.65
N GLN A 341 -15.81 -33.68 1.73
CA GLN A 341 -15.16 -32.47 2.24
C GLN A 341 -14.78 -32.60 3.73
N ALA A 342 -15.44 -33.48 4.50
CA ALA A 342 -15.09 -33.77 5.88
C ALA A 342 -13.69 -34.42 5.97
N VAL A 343 -13.44 -35.46 5.16
CA VAL A 343 -12.14 -36.15 5.08
C VAL A 343 -11.04 -35.19 4.65
N VAL A 344 -11.30 -34.32 3.66
CA VAL A 344 -10.33 -33.31 3.23
C VAL A 344 -9.98 -32.33 4.36
N ARG A 345 -10.97 -31.92 5.16
CA ARG A 345 -10.75 -31.01 6.30
C ARG A 345 -9.95 -31.69 7.41
N GLU A 346 -10.27 -32.94 7.72
CA GLU A 346 -9.56 -33.75 8.71
C GLU A 346 -8.11 -33.99 8.29
N HIS A 347 -7.89 -34.44 7.05
CA HIS A 347 -6.55 -34.63 6.50
C HIS A 347 -5.72 -33.34 6.54
N ARG A 348 -6.30 -32.19 6.16
CA ARG A 348 -5.63 -30.88 6.31
C ARG A 348 -5.29 -30.56 7.77
N LYS A 349 -6.17 -30.89 8.71
CA LYS A 349 -5.91 -30.69 10.14
C LYS A 349 -4.74 -31.56 10.61
N HIS A 350 -4.70 -32.84 10.25
CA HIS A 350 -3.58 -33.74 10.58
C HIS A 350 -2.25 -33.25 10.01
N MET A 351 -2.27 -32.83 8.74
CA MET A 351 -1.11 -32.22 8.08
C MET A 351 -0.56 -30.99 8.83
N MET A 352 -1.44 -30.21 9.46
CA MET A 352 -1.01 -29.07 10.26
C MET A 352 -0.45 -29.50 11.62
N ASP A 353 -1.11 -30.45 12.27
CA ASP A 353 -0.71 -30.95 13.58
C ASP A 353 0.67 -31.67 13.50
N SER A 354 0.96 -32.38 12.39
CA SER A 354 2.27 -33.04 12.17
C SER A 354 3.42 -32.04 11.95
N LEU A 355 3.14 -30.90 11.33
CA LEU A 355 4.12 -29.82 11.15
C LEU A 355 4.45 -29.09 12.45
N ASP A 356 3.45 -28.89 13.31
CA ASP A 356 3.67 -28.32 14.65
C ASP A 356 4.49 -29.29 15.52
N ALA A 357 4.27 -30.61 15.41
CA ALA A 357 5.04 -31.62 16.13
C ALA A 357 6.54 -31.61 15.77
N GLY A 358 6.90 -31.34 14.51
CA GLY A 358 8.29 -31.16 14.06
C GLY A 358 9.01 -29.94 14.65
N THR A 359 8.28 -29.01 15.28
CA THR A 359 8.85 -27.82 15.95
C THR A 359 9.07 -28.01 17.46
N VAL A 360 8.71 -29.18 18.01
CA VAL A 360 8.94 -29.54 19.42
C VAL A 360 10.31 -30.21 19.56
N TYR A 361 11.38 -29.44 19.38
CA TYR A 361 12.69 -29.78 19.95
C TYR A 361 13.19 -28.56 20.74
N GLY A 362 12.61 -28.42 21.93
CA GLY A 362 13.06 -27.58 23.04
C GLY A 362 12.76 -28.34 24.33
N ASP A 363 13.56 -28.06 25.37
CA ASP A 363 13.69 -28.61 26.73
C ASP A 363 12.47 -29.14 27.54
N GLY A 364 11.35 -29.51 26.93
CA GLY A 364 10.22 -30.17 27.60
C GLY A 364 9.30 -29.23 28.38
N THR A 365 9.50 -27.90 28.31
CA THR A 365 8.74 -26.95 29.13
C THR A 365 7.54 -26.29 28.45
N GLY A 366 7.28 -26.56 27.16
CA GLY A 366 6.05 -26.14 26.45
C GLY A 366 5.79 -24.63 26.33
N ALA A 367 6.66 -23.76 26.84
CA ALA A 367 6.36 -22.35 27.06
C ALA A 367 6.85 -21.38 25.95
N THR A 368 7.57 -21.85 24.92
CA THR A 368 8.35 -20.93 24.05
C THR A 368 8.06 -20.96 22.56
N ALA A 369 7.10 -21.75 22.08
CA ALA A 369 6.81 -21.88 20.65
C ALA A 369 5.44 -21.30 20.26
N SER A 370 5.27 -19.98 20.38
CA SER A 370 4.27 -19.24 19.59
C SER A 370 5.00 -18.21 18.74
N GLN A 371 5.24 -18.58 17.49
CA GLN A 371 5.89 -17.72 16.50
C GLN A 371 4.82 -16.85 15.85
N ASP A 372 4.88 -15.51 15.88
CA ASP A 372 3.91 -14.63 15.19
C ASP A 372 4.47 -14.15 13.82
N PRO A 373 3.71 -14.19 12.71
CA PRO A 373 4.10 -13.61 11.42
C PRO A 373 4.25 -12.08 11.36
N SER A 374 3.82 -11.33 12.38
CA SER A 374 4.08 -9.89 12.48
C SER A 374 5.58 -9.56 12.61
N GLY A 375 6.44 -10.55 12.89
CA GLY A 375 7.84 -10.33 13.24
C GLY A 375 8.03 -9.77 14.65
N ASP A 376 6.93 -9.54 15.39
CA ASP A 376 6.93 -9.08 16.78
C ASP A 376 5.72 -9.69 17.51
N ALA A 377 5.98 -10.71 18.34
CA ALA A 377 5.30 -10.96 19.61
C ALA A 377 5.71 -12.33 20.16
N ARG A 378 6.75 -12.36 21.00
CA ARG A 378 6.49 -12.95 22.32
C ARG A 378 5.53 -11.96 22.96
N ASN A 379 4.27 -12.31 23.16
CA ASN A 379 3.24 -11.53 23.87
C ASN A 379 3.80 -10.29 24.58
N ASP A 380 3.71 -9.08 24.00
CA ASP A 380 4.23 -7.88 24.67
C ASP A 380 3.57 -7.65 26.04
N PHE A 381 2.35 -8.18 26.24
CA PHE A 381 1.66 -8.21 27.53
C PHE A 381 2.16 -9.28 28.52
N ALA A 382 2.59 -10.46 28.06
CA ALA A 382 3.23 -11.45 28.93
C ALA A 382 4.72 -11.14 29.15
N ALA A 383 5.31 -10.34 28.27
CA ALA A 383 6.68 -9.84 28.34
C ALA A 383 6.88 -8.72 29.37
N LEU A 384 5.80 -8.13 29.91
CA LEU A 384 5.84 -7.23 31.06
C LEU A 384 6.30 -7.91 32.35
N ALA A 385 6.29 -9.26 32.42
CA ALA A 385 6.66 -10.02 33.61
C ALA A 385 8.14 -10.45 33.68
N ALA A 386 8.99 -10.12 32.69
CA ALA A 386 10.38 -10.60 32.63
C ALA A 386 11.39 -9.61 33.29
N PRO A 387 12.24 -10.03 34.25
CA PRO A 387 13.05 -9.11 35.08
C PRO A 387 14.17 -8.33 34.36
N ASN A 388 14.66 -8.79 33.21
CA ASN A 388 15.87 -8.24 32.56
C ASN A 388 15.63 -7.03 31.62
N ARG A 389 14.41 -6.49 31.54
CA ARG A 389 14.03 -5.43 30.57
C ARG A 389 13.69 -4.05 31.17
N THR A 390 13.70 -3.87 32.49
CA THR A 390 13.39 -2.58 33.15
C THR A 390 14.12 -1.39 32.54
N SER A 391 15.39 -1.53 32.15
CA SER A 391 16.19 -0.40 31.65
C SER A 391 15.92 0.06 30.19
N ALA A 392 15.30 -0.76 29.32
CA ALA A 392 14.93 -0.28 27.96
C ALA A 392 13.65 0.54 27.98
N PHE A 393 12.68 0.09 28.78
CA PHE A 393 11.46 0.83 29.06
C PHE A 393 11.78 2.16 29.76
N VAL A 394 12.68 2.15 30.74
CA VAL A 394 13.16 3.36 31.43
C VAL A 394 13.81 4.36 30.47
N SER A 395 14.66 3.94 29.53
CA SER A 395 15.30 4.91 28.62
C SER A 395 14.33 5.56 27.64
N THR A 396 13.29 4.84 27.23
CA THR A 396 12.19 5.40 26.42
C THR A 396 11.38 6.40 27.23
N ILE A 397 10.99 6.01 28.47
CA ILE A 397 10.25 6.88 29.37
C ILE A 397 11.02 8.17 29.65
N ILE A 398 12.32 8.09 29.95
CA ILE A 398 13.13 9.29 30.21
C ILE A 398 13.12 10.22 28.99
N ALA A 399 13.32 9.69 27.78
CA ALA A 399 13.30 10.50 26.56
C ALA A 399 11.93 11.18 26.34
N VAL A 400 10.83 10.43 26.54
CA VAL A 400 9.46 10.95 26.43
C VAL A 400 9.17 11.98 27.51
N VAL A 401 9.53 11.74 28.77
CA VAL A 401 9.29 12.67 29.89
C VAL A 401 10.05 13.98 29.69
N LEU A 402 11.33 13.92 29.31
CA LEU A 402 12.15 15.13 29.08
C LEU A 402 11.64 15.94 27.89
N SER A 403 11.26 15.28 26.80
CA SER A 403 10.70 15.97 25.62
C SER A 403 9.30 16.53 25.88
N THR A 404 8.46 15.84 26.65
CA THR A 404 7.17 16.38 27.14
C THR A 404 7.39 17.61 28.02
N ALA A 405 8.36 17.58 28.93
CA ALA A 405 8.68 18.73 29.78
C ALA A 405 9.12 19.94 28.93
N ALA A 406 10.02 19.73 27.95
CA ALA A 406 10.44 20.78 27.03
C ALA A 406 9.27 21.36 26.21
N SER A 407 8.38 20.49 25.72
CA SER A 407 7.16 20.88 25.00
C SER A 407 6.23 21.73 25.87
N LEU A 408 5.89 21.26 27.08
CA LEU A 408 5.00 21.97 28.01
C LEU A 408 5.55 23.33 28.44
N ILE A 409 6.86 23.43 28.70
CA ILE A 409 7.51 24.69 29.10
C ILE A 409 7.51 25.69 27.93
N GLY A 410 7.87 25.23 26.73
CA GLY A 410 7.93 26.09 25.54
C GLY A 410 6.54 26.55 25.07
N LEU A 411 5.54 25.68 25.12
CA LEU A 411 4.19 25.93 24.63
C LEU A 411 3.21 26.29 25.75
N ARG A 412 3.69 26.71 26.91
CA ARG A 412 2.87 27.01 28.10
C ARG A 412 1.73 28.00 27.84
N VAL A 413 1.90 28.90 26.87
CA VAL A 413 0.89 29.91 26.47
C VAL A 413 -0.36 29.26 25.87
N LEU A 414 -0.25 28.04 25.35
CA LEU A 414 -1.35 27.28 24.76
C LEU A 414 -2.09 26.38 25.78
N LEU A 415 -1.69 26.38 27.06
CA LEU A 415 -2.35 25.59 28.08
C LEU A 415 -3.79 26.09 28.30
N GLY A 416 -4.77 25.20 28.11
CA GLY A 416 -6.19 25.53 28.21
C GLY A 416 -6.76 26.25 26.98
N ALA A 417 -6.00 26.37 25.89
CA ALA A 417 -6.49 26.98 24.66
C ALA A 417 -7.55 26.09 23.98
N PRO A 418 -8.70 26.64 23.56
CA PRO A 418 -9.72 25.87 22.84
C PRO A 418 -9.33 25.60 21.38
N ALA A 419 -8.56 26.51 20.78
CA ALA A 419 -7.96 26.34 19.47
C ALA A 419 -6.63 27.11 19.41
N VAL A 420 -5.86 26.85 18.36
CA VAL A 420 -4.54 27.44 18.14
C VAL A 420 -4.44 27.93 16.70
N ALA A 421 -3.89 29.13 16.53
CA ALA A 421 -3.62 29.73 15.23
C ALA A 421 -2.30 30.51 15.27
N GLY A 422 -1.86 30.98 14.11
CA GLY A 422 -0.66 31.81 13.97
C GLY A 422 0.42 31.14 13.12
N GLY A 423 1.28 31.96 12.52
CA GLY A 423 2.21 31.51 11.49
C GLY A 423 1.46 30.90 10.31
N ALA A 424 1.75 29.63 10.00
CA ALA A 424 1.10 28.87 8.92
C ALA A 424 -0.21 28.16 9.34
N LEU A 425 -0.63 28.28 10.61
CA LEU A 425 -1.73 27.51 11.19
C LEU A 425 -3.03 28.32 11.32
N LEU A 426 -4.16 27.66 11.02
CA LEU A 426 -5.51 28.15 11.27
C LEU A 426 -6.32 27.13 12.10
N PRO A 427 -7.40 27.55 12.77
CA PRO A 427 -8.35 26.63 13.38
C PRO A 427 -8.96 25.68 12.35
N LEU A 428 -9.27 24.46 12.77
CA LEU A 428 -9.98 23.46 11.96
C LEU A 428 -11.49 23.66 12.03
N SER A 429 -12.21 23.14 11.04
CA SER A 429 -13.66 23.07 11.04
C SER A 429 -14.17 22.32 12.28
N THR A 430 -15.22 22.85 12.91
CA THR A 430 -15.75 22.31 14.17
C THR A 430 -16.44 20.96 14.04
N LYS A 431 -16.89 20.58 12.84
CA LYS A 431 -17.60 19.32 12.57
C LYS A 431 -16.71 18.38 11.77
N ALA A 432 -16.55 17.15 12.24
CA ALA A 432 -15.79 16.12 11.52
C ALA A 432 -16.34 15.82 10.10
N SER A 433 -17.67 15.92 9.90
CA SER A 433 -18.28 15.74 8.58
C SER A 433 -17.88 16.84 7.58
N GLU A 434 -17.61 18.05 8.05
CA GLU A 434 -17.17 19.18 7.23
C GLU A 434 -15.73 18.96 6.76
N ILE A 435 -14.83 18.53 7.67
CA ILE A 435 -13.45 18.14 7.35
C ILE A 435 -13.44 17.00 6.32
N PHE A 436 -14.28 15.98 6.51
CA PHE A 436 -14.39 14.88 5.54
C PHE A 436 -14.88 15.35 4.17
N SER A 437 -15.82 16.28 4.14
CA SER A 437 -16.35 16.86 2.91
C SER A 437 -15.32 17.75 2.21
N ASN A 438 -14.43 18.42 2.96
CA ASN A 438 -13.28 19.13 2.40
C ASN A 438 -12.26 18.16 1.80
N ALA A 439 -11.91 17.09 2.51
CA ALA A 439 -10.94 16.09 2.06
C ALA A 439 -11.38 15.32 0.80
N THR A 440 -12.69 15.10 0.62
CA THR A 440 -13.25 14.30 -0.49
C THR A 440 -13.89 15.15 -1.60
N GLY A 441 -14.08 16.44 -1.35
CA GLY A 441 -14.69 17.39 -2.28
C GLY A 441 -13.80 17.71 -3.47
N TRP A 442 -14.44 18.22 -4.53
CA TRP A 442 -13.76 18.71 -5.75
C TRP A 442 -14.03 20.19 -6.02
N TRP A 443 -14.61 20.87 -5.04
CA TRP A 443 -14.87 22.29 -5.03
C TRP A 443 -14.37 22.90 -3.72
N ALA A 444 -13.39 23.80 -3.83
CA ALA A 444 -12.85 24.52 -2.68
C ALA A 444 -13.75 25.72 -2.36
N ASN A 445 -14.33 25.72 -1.15
CA ASN A 445 -15.19 26.79 -0.66
C ASN A 445 -14.37 27.94 -0.05
N ILE A 446 -13.42 28.49 -0.80
CA ILE A 446 -12.60 29.65 -0.40
C ILE A 446 -12.88 30.81 -1.34
N GLY A 447 -13.03 32.02 -0.80
CA GLY A 447 -13.39 33.18 -1.61
C GLY A 447 -14.73 32.95 -2.32
N ALA A 448 -14.77 33.32 -3.60
CA ALA A 448 -15.88 33.06 -4.50
C ALA A 448 -16.00 31.59 -4.98
N GLY A 449 -15.17 30.67 -4.49
CA GLY A 449 -15.15 29.26 -4.87
C GLY A 449 -14.20 28.97 -6.03
N SER A 450 -13.67 27.74 -6.12
CA SER A 450 -12.75 27.33 -7.19
C SER A 450 -12.77 25.81 -7.40
N PRO A 451 -12.64 25.31 -8.64
CA PRO A 451 -12.50 23.88 -8.91
C PRO A 451 -11.16 23.37 -8.38
N ALA A 452 -11.19 22.63 -7.27
CA ALA A 452 -10.00 22.03 -6.67
C ALA A 452 -10.38 20.81 -5.84
N GLY A 453 -9.59 19.74 -5.98
CA GLY A 453 -9.70 18.57 -5.12
C GLY A 453 -9.23 18.87 -3.69
N GLY A 454 -9.79 18.14 -2.73
CA GLY A 454 -9.39 18.21 -1.32
C GLY A 454 -7.90 17.87 -1.10
N ASP A 455 -7.32 18.49 -0.07
CA ASP A 455 -5.92 18.26 0.30
C ASP A 455 -5.79 16.94 1.08
N SER A 456 -4.72 16.18 0.81
CA SER A 456 -4.52 14.86 1.42
C SER A 456 -4.25 14.92 2.93
N LEU A 457 -3.83 16.08 3.45
CA LEU A 457 -3.67 16.33 4.89
C LEU A 457 -5.02 16.31 5.62
N ASP A 458 -6.12 16.64 4.97
CA ASP A 458 -7.43 16.74 5.62
C ASP A 458 -8.00 15.38 6.03
N PHE A 459 -7.58 14.29 5.39
CA PHE A 459 -7.85 12.94 5.90
C PHE A 459 -7.22 12.70 7.27
N PHE A 460 -6.07 13.33 7.56
CA PHE A 460 -5.43 13.26 8.87
C PHE A 460 -6.12 14.18 9.88
N HIS A 461 -6.56 15.37 9.47
CA HIS A 461 -7.40 16.24 10.30
C HIS A 461 -8.74 15.56 10.65
N TRP A 462 -9.34 14.84 9.71
CA TRP A 462 -10.56 14.07 9.94
C TRP A 462 -10.34 12.93 10.95
N LEU A 463 -9.25 12.17 10.78
CA LEU A 463 -8.88 11.13 11.74
C LEU A 463 -8.60 11.71 13.12
N LEU A 464 -7.95 12.87 13.19
CA LEU A 464 -7.69 13.60 14.42
C LEU A 464 -8.98 14.01 15.11
N ALA A 465 -9.98 14.51 14.35
CA ALA A 465 -11.30 14.83 14.87
C ALA A 465 -12.01 13.59 15.46
N LEU A 466 -11.91 12.44 14.81
CA LEU A 466 -12.48 11.18 15.33
C LEU A 466 -11.83 10.75 16.65
N VAL A 467 -10.50 10.82 16.73
CA VAL A 467 -9.75 10.49 17.96
C VAL A 467 -10.04 11.49 19.08
N GLY A 468 -10.27 12.76 18.73
CA GLY A 468 -10.66 13.85 19.64
C GLY A 468 -12.12 13.80 20.11
N GLY A 469 -12.88 12.75 19.80
CA GLY A 469 -14.30 12.65 20.19
C GLY A 469 -15.21 13.63 19.44
N GLY A 470 -14.79 14.12 18.28
CA GLY A 470 -15.50 15.09 17.44
C GLY A 470 -14.90 16.49 17.46
N ASP A 471 -14.06 16.84 18.44
CA ASP A 471 -13.40 18.15 18.52
C ASP A 471 -11.99 18.11 17.90
N ALA A 472 -11.89 18.57 16.66
CA ALA A 472 -10.64 18.61 15.91
C ALA A 472 -9.65 19.65 16.47
N ASN A 473 -10.14 20.78 17.00
CA ASN A 473 -9.29 21.87 17.46
C ASN A 473 -8.60 21.52 18.78
N ALA A 474 -9.34 20.98 19.74
CA ALA A 474 -8.76 20.50 20.99
C ALA A 474 -7.75 19.38 20.73
N ALA A 475 -8.06 18.44 19.83
CA ALA A 475 -7.15 17.38 19.44
C ALA A 475 -5.88 17.91 18.75
N ALA A 476 -5.98 18.97 17.94
CA ALA A 476 -4.82 19.63 17.32
C ALA A 476 -3.91 20.29 18.37
N VAL A 477 -4.47 20.96 19.38
CA VAL A 477 -3.68 21.51 20.51
C VAL A 477 -2.93 20.40 21.23
N VAL A 478 -3.59 19.28 21.54
CA VAL A 478 -2.95 18.12 22.18
C VAL A 478 -1.85 17.55 21.27
N LEU A 479 -2.07 17.44 19.97
CA LEU A 479 -1.08 16.95 19.02
C LEU A 479 0.17 17.84 18.97
N ILE A 480 0.01 19.16 19.03
CA ILE A 480 1.11 20.13 19.09
C ILE A 480 1.96 19.90 20.35
N PHE A 481 1.33 19.72 21.53
CA PHE A 481 2.06 19.35 22.75
C PHE A 481 2.74 17.97 22.63
N MET A 482 2.11 17.03 21.94
CA MET A 482 2.64 15.68 21.74
C MET A 482 3.70 15.56 20.65
N ALA A 483 3.98 16.61 19.86
CA ALA A 483 4.92 16.55 18.75
C ALA A 483 6.34 16.14 19.18
N MET A 484 6.91 16.79 20.19
CA MET A 484 8.23 16.45 20.72
C MET A 484 8.31 15.04 21.32
N PRO A 485 7.38 14.61 22.20
CA PRO A 485 7.43 13.24 22.73
C PRO A 485 7.14 12.16 21.69
N LEU A 486 6.28 12.41 20.71
CA LEU A 486 6.07 11.48 19.59
C LEU A 486 7.32 11.39 18.70
N ALA A 487 8.03 12.50 18.46
CA ALA A 487 9.32 12.49 17.78
C ALA A 487 10.37 11.69 18.56
N ALA A 488 10.45 11.87 19.89
CA ALA A 488 11.35 11.07 20.74
C ALA A 488 11.05 9.58 20.61
N LEU A 489 9.77 9.19 20.72
CA LEU A 489 9.32 7.81 20.62
C LEU A 489 9.63 7.21 19.23
N SER A 490 9.33 7.95 18.15
CA SER A 490 9.56 7.48 16.79
C SER A 490 11.05 7.26 16.51
N ALA A 491 11.91 8.20 16.93
CA ALA A 491 13.35 8.07 16.79
C ALA A 491 13.92 6.92 17.65
N TRP A 492 13.42 6.73 18.87
CA TRP A 492 13.84 5.62 19.73
C TRP A 492 13.53 4.26 19.10
N LEU A 493 12.32 4.11 18.54
CA LEU A 493 11.91 2.91 17.81
C LEU A 493 12.76 2.71 16.55
N GLY A 494 12.96 3.78 15.78
CA GLY A 494 13.71 3.75 14.52
C GLY A 494 15.17 3.37 14.68
N LEU A 495 15.87 3.98 15.64
CA LEU A 495 17.24 3.64 16.01
C LEU A 495 17.39 2.18 16.47
N GLY A 496 16.28 1.56 16.86
CA GLY A 496 16.22 0.14 17.16
C GLY A 496 16.61 -0.79 16.02
N ALA A 497 16.54 -0.35 14.76
CA ALA A 497 16.99 -1.14 13.62
C ALA A 497 18.51 -1.16 13.44
N VAL A 498 19.25 -0.21 14.02
CA VAL A 498 20.68 0.01 13.72
C VAL A 498 21.62 -0.16 14.92
N THR A 499 21.15 0.04 16.15
CA THR A 499 21.98 -0.11 17.38
C THR A 499 21.23 -0.81 18.51
N ARG A 500 21.90 -1.62 19.35
CA ARG A 500 21.32 -2.17 20.60
C ARG A 500 21.52 -1.25 21.81
N SER A 501 22.41 -0.27 21.69
CA SER A 501 22.77 0.64 22.77
C SER A 501 21.56 1.46 23.23
N ARG A 502 21.04 1.16 24.42
CA ARG A 502 19.89 1.87 25.02
C ARG A 502 20.19 3.35 25.25
N ALA A 503 21.42 3.68 25.66
CA ALA A 503 21.88 5.05 25.84
C ALA A 503 21.96 5.80 24.51
N ALA A 504 22.47 5.17 23.44
CA ALA A 504 22.52 5.80 22.12
C ALA A 504 21.12 6.03 21.55
N ARG A 505 20.17 5.10 21.76
CA ARG A 505 18.77 5.30 21.38
C ARG A 505 18.12 6.44 22.16
N MET A 506 18.39 6.57 23.45
CA MET A 506 17.87 7.66 24.29
C MET A 506 18.43 9.02 23.86
N VAL A 507 19.75 9.15 23.73
CA VAL A 507 20.39 10.40 23.27
C VAL A 507 19.92 10.74 21.86
N GLY A 508 19.86 9.77 20.95
CA GLY A 508 19.36 9.99 19.60
C GLY A 508 17.89 10.39 19.54
N ALA A 509 17.05 9.83 20.42
CA ALA A 509 15.66 10.24 20.56
C ALA A 509 15.52 11.69 21.04
N LEU A 510 16.34 12.11 22.02
CA LEU A 510 16.36 13.48 22.52
C LEU A 510 16.90 14.47 21.48
N LEU A 511 17.97 14.12 20.76
CA LEU A 511 18.51 14.93 19.66
C LEU A 511 17.49 15.14 18.55
N TRP A 512 16.67 14.12 18.25
CA TRP A 512 15.60 14.23 17.27
C TRP A 512 14.43 15.08 17.78
N ALA A 513 13.94 14.81 19.00
CA ALA A 513 12.83 15.53 19.61
C ALA A 513 13.12 17.02 19.88
N LEU A 514 14.39 17.38 20.03
CA LEU A 514 14.83 18.76 20.20
C LEU A 514 15.51 19.30 18.94
N ALA A 515 15.46 18.62 17.80
CA ALA A 515 16.12 19.10 16.58
C ALA A 515 15.64 20.52 16.20
N PRO A 516 16.54 21.44 15.78
CA PRO A 516 16.13 22.79 15.38
C PRO A 516 15.06 22.81 14.28
N THR A 517 15.05 21.81 13.39
CA THR A 517 14.00 21.66 12.38
C THR A 517 12.61 21.47 12.96
N LEU A 518 12.45 20.66 14.02
CA LEU A 518 11.16 20.47 14.69
C LEU A 518 10.76 21.73 15.46
N GLN A 519 11.71 22.36 16.15
CA GLN A 519 11.48 23.61 16.89
C GLN A 519 10.93 24.71 15.98
N VAL A 520 11.58 24.96 14.83
CA VAL A 520 11.15 25.97 13.85
C VAL A 520 9.79 25.60 13.24
N SER A 521 9.55 24.31 12.96
CA SER A 521 8.27 23.85 12.40
C SER A 521 7.10 24.05 13.38
N LEU A 522 7.32 23.76 14.66
CA LEU A 522 6.35 24.00 15.73
C LEU A 522 6.11 25.49 15.94
N ALA A 523 7.20 26.26 16.09
CA ALA A 523 7.15 27.69 16.32
C ALA A 523 6.42 28.46 15.20
N SER A 524 6.61 28.03 13.94
CA SER A 524 5.95 28.65 12.78
C SER A 524 4.56 28.08 12.46
N GLY A 525 4.04 27.11 13.24
CA GLY A 525 2.73 26.52 13.01
C GLY A 525 2.61 25.65 11.75
N ARG A 526 3.72 25.10 11.25
CA ARG A 526 3.71 24.24 10.05
C ARG A 526 3.35 22.80 10.40
N ALA A 527 2.07 22.52 10.59
CA ALA A 527 1.56 21.20 11.00
C ALA A 527 2.05 20.05 10.09
N GLY A 528 2.07 20.26 8.77
CA GLY A 528 2.58 19.29 7.81
C GLY A 528 4.07 18.95 8.02
N ALA A 529 4.91 19.95 8.30
CA ALA A 529 6.34 19.74 8.57
C ALA A 529 6.58 19.00 9.91
N VAL A 530 5.76 19.32 10.93
CA VAL A 530 5.78 18.60 12.22
C VAL A 530 5.41 17.13 12.02
N LEU A 531 4.34 16.85 11.27
CA LEU A 531 3.92 15.49 10.94
C LEU A 531 5.04 14.70 10.24
N VAL A 532 5.68 15.30 9.23
CA VAL A 532 6.80 14.69 8.51
C VAL A 532 7.94 14.34 9.47
N HIS A 533 8.33 15.26 10.35
CA HIS A 533 9.43 15.06 11.30
C HIS A 533 9.11 13.94 12.32
N VAL A 534 7.87 13.86 12.80
CA VAL A 534 7.45 12.80 13.72
C VAL A 534 7.45 11.42 13.03
N LEU A 535 6.98 11.34 11.78
CA LEU A 535 6.86 10.07 11.06
C LEU A 535 8.16 9.57 10.42
N ALA A 536 9.12 10.46 10.13
CA ALA A 536 10.32 10.09 9.35
C ALA A 536 11.14 8.92 9.95
N PRO A 537 11.41 8.83 11.27
CA PRO A 537 12.19 7.72 11.82
C PRO A 537 11.50 6.36 11.72
N VAL A 538 10.18 6.31 11.94
CA VAL A 538 9.40 5.06 11.83
C VAL A 538 9.16 4.68 10.37
N LEU A 539 9.07 5.66 9.45
CA LEU A 539 9.08 5.40 8.02
C LEU A 539 10.39 4.75 7.60
N LEU A 540 11.53 5.30 8.03
CA LEU A 540 12.84 4.72 7.73
C LEU A 540 12.98 3.31 8.30
N LEU A 541 12.52 3.07 9.53
CA LEU A 541 12.44 1.73 10.12
C LEU A 541 11.63 0.76 9.26
N ALA A 542 10.44 1.17 8.82
CA ALA A 542 9.58 0.37 7.97
C ALA A 542 10.26 0.08 6.64
N LEU A 543 10.87 1.09 5.99
CA LEU A 543 11.67 0.97 4.76
C LEU A 543 12.81 -0.04 4.90
N LEU A 544 13.60 0.04 5.98
CA LEU A 544 14.67 -0.93 6.26
C LEU A 544 14.13 -2.35 6.41
N ARG A 545 12.98 -2.51 7.09
CA ARG A 545 12.32 -3.81 7.23
C ARG A 545 11.67 -4.29 5.93
N THR A 546 11.29 -3.41 4.99
CA THR A 546 10.71 -3.86 3.71
C THR A 546 11.69 -4.70 2.89
N VAL A 547 12.99 -4.35 2.94
CA VAL A 547 14.08 -4.99 2.19
C VAL A 547 14.84 -6.01 3.05
N GLY A 548 14.51 -6.15 4.33
CA GLY A 548 15.26 -7.01 5.25
C GLY A 548 16.62 -6.44 5.65
N ALA A 549 16.82 -5.13 5.52
CA ALA A 549 18.07 -4.43 5.83
C ALA A 549 18.25 -4.13 7.34
N ALA A 550 17.20 -4.31 8.16
CA ALA A 550 17.31 -4.19 9.61
C ALA A 550 18.28 -5.23 10.18
N VAL A 551 19.04 -4.84 11.21
CA VAL A 551 20.13 -5.67 11.75
C VAL A 551 19.58 -6.86 12.52
N ASP A 552 20.06 -8.07 12.17
CA ASP A 552 19.86 -9.25 13.02
C ASP A 552 20.85 -9.25 14.17
N PHE A 553 20.30 -8.98 15.34
CA PHE A 553 21.01 -8.86 16.58
C PHE A 553 21.21 -10.25 17.25
N GLU A 554 20.42 -11.27 16.90
CA GLU A 554 20.42 -12.60 17.53
C GLU A 554 21.23 -13.66 16.77
N ALA A 555 21.64 -13.37 15.53
CA ALA A 555 22.41 -14.27 14.65
C ALA A 555 23.73 -14.83 15.24
N GLY A 556 24.30 -14.21 16.28
CA GLY A 556 25.60 -14.59 16.86
C GLY A 556 25.58 -15.71 17.91
N ARG A 557 24.42 -16.24 18.30
CA ARG A 557 24.32 -17.31 19.31
C ARG A 557 24.08 -18.65 18.61
N GLY A 558 25.17 -19.33 18.23
CA GLY A 558 25.12 -20.60 17.51
C GLY A 558 24.25 -21.64 18.22
N THR A 559 23.16 -22.06 17.58
CA THR A 559 22.50 -23.37 17.71
C THR A 559 21.34 -23.45 16.69
N GLY A 560 21.46 -24.38 15.74
CA GLY A 560 20.36 -24.87 14.88
C GLY A 560 19.96 -23.99 13.69
N GLN A 561 19.44 -24.62 12.63
CA GLN A 561 18.71 -23.97 11.53
C GLN A 561 17.51 -23.20 12.11
N ARG A 562 17.72 -21.93 12.45
CA ARG A 562 16.66 -21.03 12.90
C ARG A 562 16.05 -20.36 11.69
N GLN A 563 14.73 -20.46 11.54
CA GLN A 563 13.97 -19.74 10.51
C GLN A 563 14.19 -18.23 10.68
N SER A 564 14.73 -17.59 9.65
CA SER A 564 15.00 -16.15 9.63
C SER A 564 13.69 -15.34 9.58
N ARG A 565 13.64 -14.22 10.31
CA ARG A 565 12.44 -13.39 10.51
C ARG A 565 12.22 -12.47 9.30
N PRO A 566 10.99 -12.36 8.74
CA PRO A 566 10.69 -11.36 7.73
C PRO A 566 11.01 -9.95 8.21
N GLY A 567 11.73 -9.20 7.37
CA GLY A 567 12.17 -7.84 7.62
C GLY A 567 13.52 -7.70 8.33
N ILE A 568 14.19 -8.81 8.62
CA ILE A 568 15.54 -8.84 9.21
C ILE A 568 16.39 -9.82 8.40
N GLY A 569 17.71 -9.64 8.37
CA GLY A 569 18.62 -10.66 7.86
C GLY A 569 18.44 -10.98 6.37
N GLN A 570 18.15 -9.96 5.55
CA GLN A 570 17.93 -10.04 4.10
C GLN A 570 16.61 -10.68 3.65
N ILE A 571 15.67 -10.94 4.57
CA ILE A 571 14.32 -11.38 4.20
C ILE A 571 13.40 -10.15 4.09
N PRO A 572 12.79 -9.86 2.93
CA PRO A 572 11.86 -8.74 2.78
C PRO A 572 10.54 -8.99 3.52
N SER A 573 9.82 -7.92 3.88
CA SER A 573 8.55 -8.00 4.59
C SER A 573 7.45 -7.17 3.93
N TRP A 574 6.34 -7.83 3.59
CA TRP A 574 5.14 -7.17 3.05
C TRP A 574 4.35 -6.39 4.10
N THR A 575 4.37 -6.82 5.38
CA THR A 575 3.76 -6.05 6.47
C THR A 575 4.51 -4.74 6.68
N ALA A 576 5.83 -4.80 6.68
CA ALA A 576 6.68 -3.61 6.74
C ALA A 576 6.49 -2.74 5.50
N ALA A 577 6.33 -3.33 4.31
CA ALA A 577 6.07 -2.58 3.08
C ALA A 577 4.76 -1.81 3.13
N SER A 578 3.70 -2.44 3.64
CA SER A 578 2.43 -1.76 3.80
C SER A 578 2.46 -0.70 4.92
N ALA A 579 3.19 -0.95 6.01
CA ALA A 579 3.41 0.05 7.05
C ALA A 579 4.21 1.25 6.52
N ALA A 580 5.26 1.00 5.73
CA ALA A 580 6.01 2.04 5.05
C ALA A 580 5.13 2.83 4.07
N ALA A 581 4.20 2.17 3.38
CA ALA A 581 3.27 2.82 2.46
C ALA A 581 2.31 3.78 3.19
N LEU A 582 1.72 3.36 4.31
CA LEU A 582 0.86 4.22 5.14
C LEU A 582 1.62 5.35 5.84
N LEU A 583 2.89 5.13 6.20
CA LEU A 583 3.74 6.19 6.76
C LEU A 583 4.18 7.20 5.68
N LEU A 584 4.52 6.72 4.48
CA LEU A 584 4.84 7.56 3.33
C LEU A 584 3.64 8.40 2.89
N LEU A 585 2.42 7.85 3.01
CA LEU A 585 1.17 8.56 2.81
C LEU A 585 1.09 9.82 3.70
N GLY A 586 1.35 9.68 5.00
CA GLY A 586 1.34 10.81 5.94
C GLY A 586 2.47 11.80 5.71
N VAL A 587 3.66 11.33 5.31
CA VAL A 587 4.77 12.21 4.93
C VAL A 587 4.42 13.03 3.68
N ALA A 588 3.86 12.40 2.65
CA ALA A 588 3.48 13.09 1.42
C ALA A 588 2.28 14.05 1.63
N ALA A 589 1.37 13.72 2.55
CA ALA A 589 0.29 14.62 2.93
C ALA A 589 0.81 15.86 3.70
N GLY A 590 1.81 15.70 4.57
CA GLY A 590 2.42 16.81 5.31
C GLY A 590 3.36 17.67 4.47
N SER A 591 4.06 17.09 3.49
CA SER A 591 4.88 17.81 2.52
C SER A 591 4.96 17.03 1.20
N PRO A 592 4.16 17.41 0.18
CA PRO A 592 4.16 16.74 -1.12
C PRO A 592 5.54 16.72 -1.79
N ALA A 593 6.31 17.80 -1.61
CA ALA A 593 7.65 17.94 -2.15
C ALA A 593 8.63 16.88 -1.59
N VAL A 594 8.57 16.60 -0.29
CA VAL A 594 9.36 15.50 0.32
C VAL A 594 8.85 14.15 -0.14
N GLY A 595 7.53 13.98 -0.29
CA GLY A 595 6.92 12.78 -0.86
C GLY A 595 7.48 12.43 -2.24
N LEU A 596 7.63 13.42 -3.12
CA LEU A 596 8.27 13.26 -4.43
C LEU A 596 9.75 12.88 -4.32
N GLY A 597 10.50 13.52 -3.43
CA GLY A 597 11.89 13.17 -3.17
C GLY A 597 12.06 11.70 -2.74
N LEU A 598 11.22 11.25 -1.81
CA LEU A 598 11.21 9.88 -1.33
C LEU A 598 10.75 8.88 -2.41
N LEU A 599 9.78 9.25 -3.25
CA LEU A 599 9.36 8.44 -4.39
C LEU A 599 10.56 8.12 -5.30
N VAL A 600 11.35 9.14 -5.66
CA VAL A 600 12.56 8.96 -6.48
C VAL A 600 13.58 8.04 -5.78
N LEU A 601 13.83 8.25 -4.48
CA LEU A 601 14.74 7.40 -3.70
C LEU A 601 14.27 5.95 -3.59
N ILE A 602 12.98 5.72 -3.39
CA ILE A 602 12.39 4.38 -3.30
C ILE A 602 12.49 3.66 -4.65
N LEU A 603 12.16 4.34 -5.76
CA LEU A 603 12.28 3.79 -7.11
C LEU A 603 13.75 3.49 -7.47
N ALA A 604 14.67 4.40 -7.16
CA ALA A 604 16.10 4.19 -7.36
C ALA A 604 16.61 3.00 -6.53
N SER A 605 16.20 2.91 -5.26
CA SER A 605 16.53 1.77 -4.40
C SER A 605 15.97 0.46 -4.96
N ALA A 606 14.75 0.47 -5.50
CA ALA A 606 14.13 -0.69 -6.10
C ALA A 606 14.90 -1.20 -7.33
N ILE A 607 15.39 -0.28 -8.18
CA ILE A 607 16.22 -0.61 -9.35
C ILE A 607 17.55 -1.25 -8.91
N VAL A 608 18.20 -0.69 -7.88
CA VAL A 608 19.49 -1.18 -7.38
C VAL A 608 19.37 -2.55 -6.70
N LEU A 609 18.32 -2.75 -5.90
CA LEU A 609 18.11 -3.97 -5.09
C LEU A 609 17.53 -5.16 -5.88
N ARG A 610 17.06 -4.94 -7.11
CA ARG A 610 16.56 -5.96 -8.05
C ARG A 610 15.58 -6.96 -7.41
N SER A 611 15.98 -8.22 -7.22
CA SER A 611 15.10 -9.28 -6.72
C SER A 611 14.57 -9.02 -5.30
N ARG A 612 15.28 -8.19 -4.50
CA ARG A 612 14.86 -7.77 -3.15
C ARG A 612 13.87 -6.61 -3.15
N ALA A 613 13.62 -6.00 -4.30
CA ALA A 613 12.77 -4.83 -4.44
C ALA A 613 11.28 -5.12 -4.65
N LYS A 614 10.88 -6.40 -4.74
CA LYS A 614 9.47 -6.76 -5.02
C LYS A 614 8.48 -6.12 -4.06
N THR A 615 8.86 -5.98 -2.79
CA THR A 615 8.08 -5.30 -1.75
C THR A 615 8.13 -3.77 -1.84
N LEU A 616 9.23 -3.19 -2.33
CA LEU A 616 9.41 -1.73 -2.46
C LEU A 616 8.44 -1.11 -3.47
N PHE A 617 8.10 -1.81 -4.55
CA PHE A 617 7.15 -1.30 -5.56
C PHE A 617 5.74 -1.04 -5.01
N TRP A 618 5.36 -1.68 -3.90
CA TRP A 618 4.08 -1.44 -3.24
C TRP A 618 4.07 -0.17 -2.40
N VAL A 619 5.23 0.25 -1.87
CA VAL A 619 5.35 1.38 -0.94
C VAL A 619 4.81 2.70 -1.52
N PRO A 620 5.14 3.13 -2.76
CA PRO A 620 4.65 4.40 -3.28
C PRO A 620 3.17 4.38 -3.68
N LEU A 621 2.57 3.21 -3.91
CA LEU A 621 1.25 3.11 -4.53
C LEU A 621 0.13 3.79 -3.70
N PRO A 622 -0.03 3.54 -2.39
CA PRO A 622 -1.02 4.27 -1.59
C PRO A 622 -0.80 5.78 -1.55
N MET A 623 0.46 6.23 -1.50
CA MET A 623 0.81 7.65 -1.52
C MET A 623 0.40 8.32 -2.84
N LEU A 624 0.66 7.66 -3.98
CA LEU A 624 0.25 8.18 -5.29
C LEU A 624 -1.27 8.24 -5.44
N VAL A 625 -1.98 7.23 -4.96
CA VAL A 625 -3.44 7.14 -5.13
C VAL A 625 -4.18 8.15 -4.26
N LEU A 626 -3.75 8.39 -3.02
CA LEU A 626 -4.38 9.43 -2.19
C LEU A 626 -4.15 10.83 -2.74
N ASN A 627 -2.95 11.09 -3.27
CA ASN A 627 -2.60 12.38 -3.86
C ASN A 627 -3.04 12.51 -5.33
N LEU A 628 -3.91 11.63 -5.85
CA LEU A 628 -4.43 11.75 -7.22
C LEU A 628 -5.07 13.11 -7.52
N PRO A 629 -5.87 13.74 -6.63
CA PRO A 629 -6.41 15.08 -6.90
C PRO A 629 -5.31 16.12 -7.14
N LEU A 630 -4.24 16.08 -6.33
CA LEU A 630 -3.06 16.94 -6.47
C LEU A 630 -2.27 16.63 -7.75
N ILE A 631 -2.10 15.35 -8.10
CA ILE A 631 -1.41 14.92 -9.33
C ILE A 631 -2.18 15.37 -10.58
N ILE A 632 -3.52 15.29 -10.55
CA ILE A 632 -4.39 15.77 -11.63
C ILE A 632 -4.28 17.29 -11.76
N ALA A 633 -4.33 18.04 -10.64
CA ALA A 633 -4.14 19.48 -10.65
C ALA A 633 -2.73 19.89 -11.14
N ALA A 634 -1.71 19.08 -10.83
CA ALA A 634 -0.33 19.32 -11.24
C ALA A 634 -0.11 19.23 -12.76
N TRP A 635 -1.03 18.61 -13.52
CA TRP A 635 -0.97 18.63 -14.99
C TRP A 635 -1.21 20.03 -15.56
N GLY A 636 -2.02 20.85 -14.89
CA GLY A 636 -2.22 22.26 -15.25
C GLY A 636 -1.13 23.17 -14.68
N ASN A 637 -0.74 22.94 -13.42
CA ASN A 637 0.28 23.73 -12.76
C ASN A 637 1.20 22.84 -11.88
N PRO A 638 2.42 22.49 -12.33
CA PRO A 638 3.29 21.56 -11.60
C PRO A 638 3.75 22.08 -10.23
N ARG A 639 3.60 23.40 -9.96
CA ARG A 639 3.94 24.01 -8.67
C ARG A 639 3.11 23.46 -7.51
N VAL A 640 1.92 22.92 -7.79
CA VAL A 640 1.03 22.30 -6.81
C VAL A 640 1.75 21.25 -5.97
N LEU A 641 2.66 20.47 -6.58
CA LEU A 641 3.42 19.43 -5.87
C LEU A 641 4.53 19.98 -4.97
N LEU A 642 4.80 21.29 -5.04
CA LEU A 642 5.77 22.02 -4.22
C LEU A 642 5.07 23.01 -3.27
N THR A 643 3.74 23.04 -3.25
CA THR A 643 2.98 23.88 -2.33
C THR A 643 2.82 23.14 -1.00
N ASP A 644 3.23 23.77 0.10
CA ASP A 644 3.02 23.21 1.43
C ASP A 644 1.54 23.32 1.85
N PRO A 645 1.00 22.35 2.61
CA PRO A 645 -0.34 22.47 3.18
C PRO A 645 -0.39 23.55 4.26
N GLY A 646 -1.53 24.25 4.36
CA GLY A 646 -1.74 25.35 5.30
C GLY A 646 -1.55 26.73 4.66
N LEU A 647 -1.44 27.77 5.49
CA LEU A 647 -1.22 29.13 4.99
C LEU A 647 0.20 29.28 4.45
N ALA A 648 0.32 29.95 3.30
CA ALA A 648 1.62 30.30 2.73
C ALA A 648 2.34 31.28 3.67
N LEU A 649 3.42 30.82 4.30
CA LEU A 649 4.23 31.63 5.20
C LEU A 649 5.62 31.83 4.59
N PRO A 650 6.08 33.07 4.35
CA PRO A 650 7.43 33.32 3.85
C PRO A 650 8.48 32.93 4.90
N PHE A 651 9.65 32.52 4.44
CA PHE A 651 10.79 32.21 5.29
C PHE A 651 12.10 32.42 4.51
N SER A 652 13.20 32.59 5.26
CA SER A 652 14.54 32.68 4.69
C SER A 652 15.33 31.40 4.98
N ALA A 653 15.70 30.66 3.95
CA ALA A 653 16.43 29.41 4.08
C ALA A 653 17.87 29.64 4.57
N ALA A 654 18.36 28.80 5.48
CA ALA A 654 19.76 28.83 5.91
C ALA A 654 20.71 28.43 4.75
N PRO A 655 21.98 28.86 4.75
CA PRO A 655 22.96 28.31 3.81
C PRO A 655 23.15 26.80 4.02
N LEU A 656 23.55 26.06 2.97
CA LEU A 656 23.63 24.59 2.98
C LEU A 656 24.50 24.02 4.11
N TRP A 657 25.57 24.70 4.52
CA TRP A 657 26.41 24.26 5.63
C TRP A 657 25.65 24.29 6.98
N ALA A 658 24.78 25.29 7.18
CA ALA A 658 23.96 25.41 8.38
C ALA A 658 22.80 24.41 8.35
N GLN A 659 22.20 24.20 7.17
CA GLN A 659 21.22 23.13 6.97
C GLN A 659 21.83 21.75 7.24
N ALA A 660 23.08 21.51 6.85
CA ALA A 660 23.81 20.27 7.18
C ALA A 660 24.10 20.10 8.68
N LEU A 661 23.96 21.16 9.48
CA LEU A 661 24.02 21.10 10.94
C LEU A 661 22.62 21.01 11.59
N GLY A 662 21.56 20.92 10.78
CA GLY A 662 20.18 20.77 11.23
C GLY A 662 19.41 22.08 11.41
N VAL A 663 19.95 23.23 10.96
CA VAL A 663 19.29 24.53 11.08
C VAL A 663 18.61 24.89 9.74
N PRO A 664 17.25 24.97 9.68
CA PRO A 664 16.55 25.19 8.41
C PRO A 664 16.50 26.66 7.97
N THR A 665 16.45 27.61 8.91
CA THR A 665 16.25 29.04 8.64
C THR A 665 17.53 29.86 8.82
N SER A 666 17.67 30.93 8.06
CA SER A 666 18.84 31.82 8.12
C SER A 666 18.95 32.51 9.48
N PHE A 667 20.19 32.74 9.92
CA PHE A 667 20.52 33.49 11.13
C PHE A 667 21.78 34.33 10.89
N GLY A 668 21.96 35.42 11.64
CA GLY A 668 23.19 36.19 11.62
C GLY A 668 24.29 35.49 12.41
N ILE A 669 25.47 35.34 11.80
CA ILE A 669 26.62 34.65 12.41
C ILE A 669 27.05 35.28 13.74
N PHE A 670 26.95 36.61 13.82
CA PHE A 670 27.34 37.43 14.97
C PHE A 670 26.17 37.82 15.87
N ASP A 671 24.98 37.25 15.64
CA ASP A 671 23.83 37.48 16.51
C ASP A 671 24.10 36.83 17.88
N ILE A 672 23.49 37.42 18.91
CA ILE A 672 23.53 36.88 20.27
C ILE A 672 22.32 35.95 20.45
N PRO A 673 22.49 34.67 20.81
CA PRO A 673 21.35 33.77 21.04
C PRO A 673 20.46 34.25 22.20
N SER A 674 19.17 33.95 22.13
CA SER A 674 18.19 34.29 23.16
C SER A 674 18.58 33.76 24.55
N GLY A 675 18.58 34.64 25.55
CA GLY A 675 18.98 34.33 26.92
C GLY A 675 20.49 34.43 27.19
N LEU A 676 21.29 34.82 26.20
CA LEU A 676 22.74 35.03 26.32
C LEU A 676 23.16 36.50 26.09
N GLY A 677 22.26 37.46 26.30
CA GLY A 677 22.51 38.91 26.16
C GLY A 677 23.66 39.48 27.02
N PHE A 678 24.15 38.72 28.01
CA PHE A 678 25.30 39.09 28.84
C PHE A 678 26.66 38.84 28.17
N LEU A 679 26.69 38.11 27.05
CA LEU A 679 27.93 37.82 26.34
C LEU A 679 28.40 39.05 25.53
N PRO A 680 29.72 39.27 25.41
CA PRO A 680 30.25 40.32 24.54
C PRO A 680 29.92 40.03 23.06
N ALA A 681 29.99 41.05 22.21
CA ALA A 681 29.81 40.87 20.76
C ALA A 681 30.75 39.78 20.22
N GLY A 682 30.19 38.80 19.50
CA GLY A 682 30.94 37.63 19.03
C GLY A 682 30.06 36.68 18.23
N PRO A 683 30.64 35.65 17.59
CA PRO A 683 29.92 34.71 16.72
C PRO A 683 29.15 33.65 17.53
N TRP A 684 28.42 34.06 18.57
CA TRP A 684 27.80 33.14 19.53
C TRP A 684 26.67 32.31 18.92
N ALA A 685 25.92 32.85 17.96
CA ALA A 685 24.97 32.08 17.17
C ALA A 685 25.66 30.95 16.38
N LEU A 686 26.79 31.24 15.73
CA LEU A 686 27.58 30.20 15.06
C LEU A 686 28.12 29.15 16.03
N VAL A 687 28.65 29.58 17.20
CA VAL A 687 29.14 28.65 18.23
C VAL A 687 28.02 27.72 18.70
N LEU A 688 26.83 28.26 18.96
CA LEU A 688 25.66 27.48 19.37
C LEU A 688 25.28 26.44 18.29
N VAL A 689 25.21 26.86 17.03
CA VAL A 689 24.90 25.97 15.89
C VAL A 689 25.93 24.86 15.73
N LEU A 690 27.22 25.18 15.85
CA LEU A 690 28.30 24.19 15.81
C LEU A 690 28.20 23.19 16.97
N LEU A 691 27.94 23.66 18.20
CA LEU A 691 27.80 22.79 19.37
C LEU A 691 26.56 21.88 19.30
N ILE A 692 25.50 22.31 18.63
CA ILE A 692 24.29 21.51 18.43
C ILE A 692 24.47 20.46 17.32
N GLY A 693 24.92 20.88 16.12
CA GLY A 693 24.91 20.00 14.93
C GLY A 693 26.23 19.26 14.65
N ALA A 694 27.38 19.88 14.92
CA ALA A 694 28.67 19.33 14.48
C ALA A 694 29.05 18.00 15.16
N PRO A 695 28.75 17.77 16.46
CA PRO A 695 29.00 16.49 17.10
C PRO A 695 28.29 15.32 16.40
N LEU A 696 27.03 15.49 16.00
CA LEU A 696 26.28 14.45 15.29
C LEU A 696 26.86 14.19 13.90
N LEU A 697 27.19 15.25 13.16
CA LEU A 697 27.82 15.15 11.83
C LEU A 697 29.16 14.41 11.90
N ALA A 698 30.02 14.80 12.85
CA ALA A 698 31.32 14.15 13.06
C ALA A 698 31.15 12.66 13.37
N PHE A 699 30.19 12.30 14.23
CA PHE A 699 29.95 10.89 14.58
C PHE A 699 29.38 10.07 13.42
N ALA A 700 28.53 10.68 12.61
CA ALA A 700 28.00 10.06 11.41
C ALA A 700 29.10 9.84 10.35
N LEU A 701 30.03 10.78 10.18
CA LEU A 701 31.22 10.61 9.33
C LEU A 701 32.10 9.47 9.85
N ILE A 702 32.36 9.39 11.16
CA ILE A 702 33.07 8.25 11.74
C ILE A 702 32.32 6.95 11.43
N GLY A 703 31.00 6.90 11.62
CA GLY A 703 30.18 5.72 11.29
C GLY A 703 30.22 5.31 9.81
N LEU A 704 30.36 6.28 8.90
CA LEU A 704 30.49 6.05 7.46
C LEU A 704 31.80 5.34 7.08
N PHE A 705 32.88 5.59 7.84
CA PHE A 705 34.23 5.06 7.56
C PHE A 705 34.72 4.00 8.56
N ALA A 706 34.06 3.81 9.70
CA ALA A 706 34.51 2.92 10.78
C ALA A 706 34.44 1.42 10.46
N GLY A 707 33.80 1.01 9.36
CA GLY A 707 33.80 -0.38 8.91
C GLY A 707 34.98 -0.66 7.96
N GLY A 708 35.75 -1.73 8.20
CA GLY A 708 36.54 -2.37 7.14
C GLY A 708 35.65 -2.96 6.02
N ARG A 709 36.16 -3.88 5.19
CA ARG A 709 35.45 -4.54 4.04
C ARG A 709 34.12 -5.29 4.36
N ASN A 710 33.46 -5.05 5.49
CA ASN A 710 32.28 -5.76 5.98
C ASN A 710 30.94 -5.04 5.71
N ALA A 711 29.85 -5.83 5.76
CA ALA A 711 28.48 -5.52 5.35
C ALA A 711 27.73 -4.36 6.04
N SER A 712 28.34 -3.62 6.99
CA SER A 712 27.74 -2.41 7.61
C SER A 712 27.88 -1.16 6.76
N LEU A 713 28.95 -1.07 5.96
CA LEU A 713 29.25 0.08 5.10
C LEU A 713 28.21 0.39 4.00
N PRO A 714 27.63 -0.58 3.27
CA PRO A 714 26.72 -0.26 2.18
C PRO A 714 25.47 0.46 2.70
N LEU A 715 24.88 0.01 3.83
CA LEU A 715 23.70 0.65 4.39
C LEU A 715 23.99 2.08 4.87
N ALA A 716 25.09 2.29 5.61
CA ALA A 716 25.51 3.62 6.04
C ALA A 716 25.70 4.59 4.86
N ARG A 717 26.33 4.12 3.78
CA ARG A 717 26.52 4.92 2.55
C ARG A 717 25.21 5.24 1.84
N TRP A 718 24.28 4.29 1.78
CA TRP A 718 22.95 4.53 1.21
C TRP A 718 22.13 5.53 2.02
N LEU A 719 22.16 5.44 3.35
CA LEU A 719 21.49 6.39 4.23
C LEU A 719 22.09 7.80 4.11
N TRP A 720 23.42 7.90 4.04
CA TRP A 720 24.09 9.17 3.82
C TRP A 720 23.76 9.78 2.45
N LEU A 721 23.86 8.99 1.38
CA LEU A 721 23.53 9.43 0.02
C LEU A 721 22.08 9.88 -0.08
N GLY A 722 21.14 9.11 0.48
CA GLY A 722 19.73 9.50 0.53
C GLY A 722 19.50 10.81 1.27
N GLY A 723 20.18 11.02 2.40
CA GLY A 723 20.16 12.28 3.13
C GLY A 723 20.67 13.45 2.30
N VAL A 724 21.83 13.31 1.65
CA VAL A 724 22.40 14.36 0.77
C VAL A 724 21.46 14.67 -0.39
N LEU A 725 20.87 13.65 -1.02
CA LEU A 725 19.90 13.84 -2.10
C LEU A 725 18.65 14.59 -1.63
N MET A 726 18.15 14.30 -0.42
CA MET A 726 17.05 15.07 0.18
C MET A 726 17.44 16.52 0.45
N LEU A 727 18.65 16.78 0.96
CA LEU A 727 19.13 18.15 1.17
C LEU A 727 19.24 18.93 -0.15
N THR A 728 19.75 18.29 -1.21
CA THR A 728 19.82 18.90 -2.55
C THR A 728 18.44 19.14 -3.16
N ALA A 729 17.49 18.22 -2.94
CA ALA A 729 16.11 18.38 -3.39
C ALA A 729 15.43 19.54 -2.66
N GLY A 730 15.68 19.69 -1.35
CA GLY A 730 15.17 20.82 -0.56
C GLY A 730 15.70 22.16 -1.05
N TYR A 731 17.00 22.25 -1.39
CA TYR A 731 17.56 23.44 -2.02
C TYR A 731 16.88 23.74 -3.37
N GLY A 732 16.72 22.74 -4.22
CA GLY A 732 16.01 22.89 -5.50
C GLY A 732 14.55 23.36 -5.32
N ALA A 733 13.84 22.83 -4.31
CA ALA A 733 12.47 23.22 -4.01
C ALA A 733 12.36 24.70 -3.57
N THR A 734 13.39 25.25 -2.91
CA THR A 734 13.43 26.68 -2.57
C THR A 734 13.68 27.61 -3.76
N LEU A 735 14.04 27.07 -4.93
CA LEU A 735 14.21 27.87 -6.16
C LEU A 735 12.90 28.08 -6.93
N ILE A 736 11.85 27.34 -6.59
CA ILE A 736 10.57 27.35 -7.32
C ILE A 736 9.48 27.92 -6.41
N PRO A 737 9.04 29.16 -6.63
CA PRO A 737 7.90 29.72 -5.94
C PRO A 737 6.62 28.95 -6.23
N SER A 738 5.91 28.55 -5.17
CA SER A 738 4.73 27.68 -5.25
C SER A 738 3.46 28.29 -4.66
N ALA A 739 3.57 29.42 -3.95
CA ALA A 739 2.43 30.17 -3.42
C ALA A 739 2.76 31.67 -3.25
N VAL A 740 1.76 32.44 -2.85
CA VAL A 740 1.87 33.90 -2.61
C VAL A 740 1.34 34.22 -1.22
N SER A 741 2.07 35.05 -0.49
CA SER A 741 1.62 35.65 0.77
C SER A 741 1.78 37.17 0.68
N GLY A 742 0.65 37.89 0.70
CA GLY A 742 0.64 39.33 0.40
C GLY A 742 1.23 39.58 -0.99
N ASN A 743 2.29 40.39 -1.06
CA ASN A 743 3.00 40.67 -2.30
C ASN A 743 4.35 39.91 -2.42
N THR A 744 4.53 38.85 -1.61
CA THR A 744 5.77 38.06 -1.58
C THR A 744 5.55 36.65 -2.09
N PHE A 745 6.47 36.20 -2.93
CA PHE A 745 6.50 34.82 -3.40
C PHE A 745 7.01 33.90 -2.29
N VAL A 746 6.30 32.79 -2.09
CA VAL A 746 6.60 31.78 -1.07
C VAL A 746 6.99 30.48 -1.78
N THR A 747 8.05 29.85 -1.28
CA THR A 747 8.58 28.58 -1.78
C THR A 747 8.30 27.45 -0.79
N ALA A 748 8.54 26.21 -1.20
CA ALA A 748 8.41 25.05 -0.32
C ALA A 748 9.35 25.17 0.89
N PHE A 749 8.84 24.90 2.08
CA PHE A 749 9.62 24.94 3.31
C PHE A 749 10.69 23.85 3.32
N ASN A 750 11.94 24.24 3.57
CA ASN A 750 13.08 23.32 3.53
C ASN A 750 13.22 22.42 4.78
N GLY A 751 12.55 22.75 5.89
CA GLY A 751 12.71 22.04 7.18
C GLY A 751 12.48 20.52 7.12
N PRO A 752 11.43 20.02 6.43
CA PRO A 752 11.22 18.58 6.19
C PRO A 752 12.40 17.89 5.48
N PHE A 753 12.99 18.53 4.47
CA PHE A 753 14.18 18.00 3.75
C PHE A 753 15.41 17.94 4.65
N VAL A 754 15.65 18.99 5.42
CA VAL A 754 16.72 19.05 6.43
C VAL A 754 16.53 17.95 7.48
N SER A 755 15.28 17.67 7.88
CA SER A 755 14.96 16.59 8.82
C SER A 755 15.37 15.23 8.27
N PHE A 756 15.10 14.92 7.00
CA PHE A 756 15.56 13.66 6.38
C PHE A 756 17.09 13.57 6.28
N PHE A 757 17.78 14.69 6.05
CA PHE A 757 19.25 14.72 6.10
C PHE A 757 19.76 14.40 7.51
N VAL A 758 19.26 15.08 8.54
CA VAL A 758 19.61 14.83 9.95
C VAL A 758 19.27 13.41 10.38
N LEU A 759 18.16 12.85 9.90
CA LEU A 759 17.79 11.45 10.13
C LEU A 759 18.83 10.48 9.55
N GLY A 760 19.31 10.76 8.34
CA GLY A 760 20.41 10.03 7.72
C GLY A 760 21.69 10.07 8.56
N LEU A 761 22.05 11.24 9.11
CA LEU A 761 23.17 11.37 10.05
C LEU A 761 22.94 10.52 11.30
N LEU A 762 21.76 10.61 11.90
CA LEU A 762 21.40 9.94 13.14
C LEU A 762 21.49 8.41 13.02
N PHE A 763 20.95 7.84 11.95
CA PHE A 763 21.02 6.39 11.71
C PHE A 763 22.44 5.93 11.35
N THR A 764 23.19 6.76 10.60
CA THR A 764 24.59 6.47 10.27
C THR A 764 25.48 6.48 11.51
N ALA A 765 25.27 7.44 12.41
CA ALA A 765 25.94 7.49 13.72
C ALA A 765 25.56 6.26 14.58
N GLY A 766 24.28 5.88 14.61
CA GLY A 766 23.82 4.66 15.29
C GLY A 766 24.48 3.38 14.77
N LEU A 767 24.64 3.25 13.45
CA LEU A 767 25.39 2.17 12.82
C LEU A 767 26.87 2.19 13.24
N GLY A 768 27.51 3.36 13.24
CA GLY A 768 28.89 3.54 13.70
C GLY A 768 29.09 3.05 15.14
N ILE A 769 28.21 3.47 16.06
CA ILE A 769 28.22 3.02 17.46
C ILE A 769 28.12 1.49 17.56
N SER A 770 27.25 0.87 16.77
CA SER A 770 27.09 -0.60 16.79
C SER A 770 28.38 -1.33 16.37
N VAL A 771 29.17 -0.74 15.46
CA VAL A 771 30.45 -1.28 15.00
C VAL A 771 31.51 -1.14 16.10
N PHE A 772 31.66 0.05 16.71
CA PHE A 772 32.63 0.27 17.78
C PHE A 772 32.40 -0.59 19.01
N ARG A 773 31.13 -0.85 19.36
CA ARG A 773 30.78 -1.70 20.52
C ARG A 773 30.90 -3.20 20.24
N GLY A 774 31.30 -3.61 19.03
CA GLY A 774 31.43 -5.01 18.67
C GLY A 774 30.10 -5.77 18.68
N GLU A 775 28.96 -5.07 18.52
CA GLU A 775 27.62 -5.67 18.52
C GLU A 775 27.36 -6.56 17.28
N ARG A 776 28.26 -6.53 16.29
CA ARG A 776 28.23 -7.38 15.08
C ARG A 776 29.32 -8.46 15.13
N ALA A 777 28.92 -9.69 14.83
CA ALA A 777 29.69 -10.93 15.04
C ALA A 777 30.86 -11.18 14.06
N THR A 778 31.24 -10.25 13.18
CA THR A 778 32.17 -10.52 12.07
C THR A 778 33.57 -9.92 12.23
N VAL A 779 33.98 -9.52 13.44
CA VAL A 779 35.34 -9.01 13.69
C VAL A 779 36.22 -10.18 14.20
N PRO A 780 37.30 -10.55 13.47
CA PRO A 780 38.26 -11.56 13.94
C PRO A 780 38.83 -11.19 15.31
N SER A 781 38.92 -12.17 16.20
CA SER A 781 39.29 -12.01 17.62
C SER A 781 40.62 -11.31 17.86
N GLY A 782 41.61 -11.47 16.97
CA GLY A 782 42.99 -11.00 17.17
C GLY A 782 43.24 -9.48 17.12
N ARG A 783 42.27 -8.65 16.73
CA ARG A 783 42.40 -7.16 16.73
C ARG A 783 41.53 -6.46 17.78
N ARG A 784 40.82 -7.21 18.63
CA ARG A 784 39.85 -6.65 19.60
C ARG A 784 40.49 -5.84 20.73
N GLU A 785 41.69 -6.19 21.17
CA GLU A 785 42.28 -5.62 22.40
C GLU A 785 42.99 -4.28 22.19
N SER A 786 43.70 -4.08 21.06
CA SER A 786 44.38 -2.81 20.77
C SER A 786 43.42 -1.70 20.30
N ALA A 787 42.32 -2.04 19.62
CA ALA A 787 41.30 -1.08 19.21
C ALA A 787 40.33 -0.68 20.34
N ALA A 788 40.22 -1.46 21.42
CA ALA A 788 39.28 -1.21 22.53
C ALA A 788 39.69 -0.04 23.45
N SER A 789 40.99 0.17 23.65
CA SER A 789 41.50 1.26 24.52
C SER A 789 41.34 2.65 23.89
N ALA A 790 41.76 2.83 22.63
CA ALA A 790 41.62 4.10 21.91
C ALA A 790 40.16 4.44 21.54
N SER A 791 39.29 3.45 21.35
CA SER A 791 37.86 3.66 21.04
C SER A 791 37.00 4.07 22.25
N THR A 792 37.41 3.71 23.46
CA THR A 792 36.66 4.05 24.68
C THR A 792 36.70 5.55 24.97
N GLY A 793 37.88 6.19 24.85
CA GLY A 793 38.03 7.63 25.07
C GLY A 793 37.23 8.48 24.06
N VAL A 794 37.29 8.12 22.77
CA VAL A 794 36.50 8.78 21.71
C VAL A 794 35.00 8.67 21.97
N MET A 795 34.53 7.51 22.44
CA MET A 795 33.12 7.27 22.71
C MET A 795 32.60 8.02 23.95
N VAL A 796 33.44 8.22 24.98
CA VAL A 796 33.11 9.05 26.16
C VAL A 796 32.99 10.52 25.78
N TRP A 797 34.00 11.08 25.09
CA TRP A 797 33.96 12.48 24.64
C TRP A 797 32.78 12.75 23.71
N ALA A 798 32.48 11.84 22.80
CA ALA A 798 31.34 11.97 21.92
C ALA A 798 29.99 11.90 22.65
N SER A 799 29.87 11.02 23.65
CA SER A 799 28.66 10.96 24.47
C SER A 799 28.45 12.26 25.25
N ALA A 800 29.53 12.87 25.77
CA ALA A 800 29.49 14.16 26.45
C ALA A 800 29.09 15.29 25.50
N LEU A 801 29.69 15.35 24.30
CA LEU A 801 29.37 16.37 23.29
C LEU A 801 27.93 16.24 22.79
N LEU A 802 27.45 15.04 22.49
CA LEU A 802 26.05 14.82 22.09
C LEU A 802 25.07 15.13 23.22
N GLY A 803 25.44 14.84 24.48
CA GLY A 803 24.66 15.26 25.65
C GLY A 803 24.59 16.78 25.78
N LEU A 804 25.70 17.48 25.56
CA LEU A 804 25.74 18.95 25.53
C LEU A 804 24.87 19.51 24.40
N SER A 805 24.88 18.90 23.21
CA SER A 805 24.01 19.30 22.08
C SER A 805 22.52 19.23 22.46
N VAL A 806 22.09 18.18 23.16
CA VAL A 806 20.71 18.04 23.66
C VAL A 806 20.35 19.17 24.62
N VAL A 807 21.23 19.46 25.59
CA VAL A 807 21.00 20.50 26.59
C VAL A 807 20.93 21.89 25.95
N LEU A 808 21.88 22.23 25.08
CA LEU A 808 21.92 23.52 24.39
C LEU A 808 20.72 23.74 23.48
N SER A 809 20.30 22.70 22.75
CA SER A 809 19.16 22.78 21.87
C SER A 809 17.83 22.93 22.63
N GLY A 810 17.68 22.21 23.76
CA GLY A 810 16.54 22.40 24.67
C GLY A 810 16.54 23.77 25.36
N ALA A 811 17.72 24.29 25.72
CA ALA A 811 17.85 25.63 26.30
C ALA A 811 17.43 26.71 25.28
N ASN A 812 17.87 26.62 24.02
CA ASN A 812 17.46 27.53 22.96
C ASN A 812 15.94 27.54 22.76
N TRP A 813 15.30 26.36 22.74
CA TRP A 813 13.85 26.26 22.67
C TRP A 813 13.16 26.98 23.81
N ILE A 814 13.58 26.76 25.05
CA ILE A 814 12.94 27.35 26.24
C ILE A 814 13.15 28.87 26.27
N THR A 815 14.37 29.35 26.01
CA THR A 815 14.69 30.78 26.07
C THR A 815 14.03 31.57 24.95
N ALA A 816 13.85 30.97 23.76
CA ALA A 816 13.16 31.59 22.64
C ALA A 816 11.67 31.90 22.93
N GLN A 817 11.07 31.27 23.93
CA GLN A 817 9.67 31.49 24.32
C GLN A 817 9.52 32.42 25.53
N LEU A 818 10.62 32.96 26.07
CA LEU A 818 10.56 33.95 27.15
C LEU A 818 10.29 35.33 26.55
N PRO A 819 9.50 36.20 27.21
CA PRO A 819 9.39 37.60 26.80
C PRO A 819 10.78 38.22 26.72
N ALA A 820 11.10 38.94 25.64
CA ALA A 820 12.37 39.61 25.49
C ALA A 820 12.61 40.52 26.71
N LEU A 821 13.70 40.27 27.46
CA LEU A 821 14.16 41.23 28.47
C LEU A 821 14.45 42.54 27.72
N ALA A 822 14.12 43.68 28.32
CA ALA A 822 14.17 45.01 27.68
C ALA A 822 15.56 45.43 27.13
N THR A 823 16.60 44.59 27.29
CA THR A 823 17.96 44.74 26.77
C THR A 823 18.25 43.96 25.48
N ASP A 824 17.35 43.08 25.01
CA ASP A 824 17.60 42.07 23.95
C ASP A 824 16.87 42.37 22.61
N THR A 825 16.95 43.60 22.08
CA THR A 825 16.32 43.95 20.80
C THR A 825 16.98 43.30 19.55
N SER A 826 18.12 42.61 19.73
CA SER A 826 18.91 41.99 18.65
C SER A 826 19.15 40.48 18.83
N ALA A 827 18.41 39.80 19.73
CA ALA A 827 18.67 38.39 20.04
C ALA A 827 18.13 37.45 18.95
N THR A 828 18.95 36.47 18.52
CA THR A 828 18.51 35.43 17.58
C THR A 828 17.90 34.24 18.32
N THR A 829 16.78 33.74 17.83
CA THR A 829 16.13 32.52 18.34
C THR A 829 16.37 31.31 17.44
N LEU A 830 17.20 31.46 16.40
CA LEU A 830 17.38 30.45 15.33
C LEU A 830 16.05 29.99 14.70
N GLY A 831 15.04 30.87 14.68
CA GLY A 831 13.70 30.58 14.17
C GLY A 831 12.79 29.81 15.15
N ALA A 832 13.19 29.65 16.41
CA ALA A 832 12.42 28.94 17.43
C ALA A 832 11.34 29.79 18.12
N GLN A 833 11.27 31.10 17.88
CA GLN A 833 10.26 31.98 18.49
C GLN A 833 8.84 31.61 18.01
N SER A 834 7.95 31.26 18.95
CA SER A 834 6.59 30.84 18.61
C SER A 834 5.75 31.98 18.04
N LEU A 835 5.18 31.74 16.86
CA LEU A 835 4.12 32.54 16.24
C LEU A 835 2.73 32.05 16.62
N LEU A 836 2.64 30.94 17.36
CA LEU A 836 1.37 30.36 17.80
C LEU A 836 0.75 31.18 18.93
N VAL A 837 -0.56 31.41 18.82
CA VAL A 837 -1.38 32.16 19.77
C VAL A 837 -2.66 31.35 20.07
N PRO A 838 -3.13 31.32 21.32
CA PRO A 838 -4.42 30.74 21.66
C PRO A 838 -5.55 31.60 21.07
N VAL A 839 -6.48 30.98 20.37
CA VAL A 839 -7.62 31.65 19.74
C VAL A 839 -8.93 30.91 20.02
N SER A 840 -10.06 31.57 19.77
CA SER A 840 -11.34 30.87 19.70
C SER A 840 -11.41 30.00 18.43
N ALA A 841 -12.25 28.97 18.42
CA ALA A 841 -12.38 28.05 17.29
C ALA A 841 -13.04 28.66 16.03
N ARG A 842 -13.42 29.95 16.07
CA ARG A 842 -14.07 30.67 14.97
C ARG A 842 -13.20 31.86 14.56
N THR A 843 -13.10 32.12 13.26
CA THR A 843 -12.33 33.25 12.71
C THR A 843 -13.21 34.47 12.42
N LEU A 844 -14.54 34.28 12.36
CA LEU A 844 -15.54 35.35 12.23
C LEU A 844 -16.30 35.61 13.55
N PRO A 845 -16.91 36.81 13.70
CA PRO A 845 -17.85 37.10 14.78
C PRO A 845 -19.00 36.10 14.84
N ALA A 846 -19.52 35.82 16.04
CA ALA A 846 -20.55 34.78 16.25
C ALA A 846 -21.79 34.94 15.35
N THR A 847 -22.33 36.16 15.22
CA THR A 847 -23.51 36.45 14.40
C THR A 847 -23.29 36.17 12.92
N ALA A 848 -22.15 36.60 12.37
CA ALA A 848 -21.77 36.33 10.99
C ALA A 848 -21.52 34.83 10.75
N ALA A 849 -20.84 34.16 11.69
CA ALA A 849 -20.58 32.72 11.63
C ALA A 849 -21.86 31.87 11.73
N ASP A 850 -22.85 32.28 12.53
CA ASP A 850 -24.13 31.60 12.68
C ASP A 850 -24.97 31.73 11.40
N ARG A 851 -24.97 32.92 10.77
CA ARG A 851 -25.63 33.13 9.48
C ARG A 851 -24.94 32.40 8.33
N GLY A 852 -23.61 32.36 8.32
CA GLY A 852 -22.87 31.61 7.31
C GLY A 852 -22.98 30.09 7.42
N ARG A 853 -23.31 29.55 8.60
CA ARG A 853 -23.69 28.14 8.79
C ARG A 853 -25.21 27.90 8.78
N GLY A 854 -25.98 28.97 8.61
CA GLY A 854 -27.43 28.93 8.56
C GLY A 854 -27.94 28.34 7.24
N GLU A 855 -29.25 28.31 7.10
CA GLU A 855 -29.96 27.73 5.96
C GLU A 855 -29.53 28.32 4.61
N TYR A 856 -29.22 29.62 4.56
CA TYR A 856 -28.90 30.34 3.33
C TYR A 856 -27.39 30.56 3.09
N GLU A 857 -26.51 30.08 3.99
CA GLU A 857 -25.04 30.20 3.92
C GLU A 857 -24.51 31.59 3.52
N GLU A 858 -24.96 32.63 4.22
CA GLU A 858 -24.51 34.00 3.97
C GLU A 858 -22.98 34.13 4.12
N ARG A 859 -22.35 34.88 3.22
CA ARG A 859 -20.91 35.12 3.23
C ARG A 859 -20.58 36.39 4.01
N THR A 860 -19.32 36.50 4.41
CA THR A 860 -18.82 37.67 5.12
C THR A 860 -17.63 38.24 4.36
N LEU A 861 -17.70 39.53 4.01
CA LEU A 861 -16.56 40.25 3.44
C LEU A 861 -15.68 40.75 4.59
N VAL A 862 -14.45 40.24 4.68
CA VAL A 862 -13.50 40.65 5.72
C VAL A 862 -12.48 41.61 5.12
N LEU A 863 -12.38 42.79 5.72
CA LEU A 863 -11.43 43.85 5.40
C LEU A 863 -10.33 43.90 6.45
N ALA A 864 -9.09 44.05 6.04
CA ALA A 864 -7.95 44.27 6.92
C ALA A 864 -7.11 45.42 6.36
N GLN A 865 -6.88 46.46 7.18
CA GLN A 865 -6.08 47.61 6.76
C GLN A 865 -4.61 47.39 7.10
N ASN A 866 -3.75 47.51 6.09
CA ASN A 866 -2.30 47.46 6.25
C ASN A 866 -1.76 48.81 6.77
N GLY A 867 -0.52 48.82 7.28
CA GLY A 867 0.10 50.03 7.85
C GLY A 867 0.41 51.15 6.85
N ASP A 868 0.35 50.86 5.56
CA ASP A 868 0.50 51.81 4.44
C ASP A 868 -0.84 52.38 3.96
N GLY A 869 -1.97 52.00 4.58
CA GLY A 869 -3.31 52.42 4.21
C GLY A 869 -3.99 51.53 3.16
N ALA A 870 -3.31 50.54 2.59
CA ALA A 870 -3.92 49.57 1.69
C ALA A 870 -4.93 48.68 2.43
N VAL A 871 -6.03 48.32 1.79
CA VAL A 871 -7.06 47.43 2.35
C VAL A 871 -7.01 46.08 1.66
N ASN A 872 -6.70 45.04 2.42
CA ASN A 872 -6.85 43.66 1.97
C ASN A 872 -8.29 43.20 2.21
N ALA A 873 -8.87 42.51 1.25
CA ALA A 873 -10.21 41.96 1.36
C ALA A 873 -10.21 40.44 1.15
N SER A 874 -11.07 39.74 1.88
CA SER A 874 -11.27 38.30 1.74
C SER A 874 -12.74 37.97 1.92
N LEU A 875 -13.33 37.31 0.92
CA LEU A 875 -14.68 36.77 1.01
C LEU A 875 -14.65 35.44 1.76
N MET A 876 -15.22 35.41 2.96
CA MET A 876 -15.23 34.25 3.83
C MET A 876 -16.57 33.50 3.75
N ASN A 877 -16.49 32.18 3.74
CA ASN A 877 -17.63 31.27 3.75
C ASN A 877 -17.86 30.71 5.16
N GLY A 878 -19.09 30.31 5.48
CA GLY A 878 -19.39 29.61 6.73
C GLY A 878 -19.02 30.44 7.96
N ALA A 879 -18.13 29.90 8.80
CA ALA A 879 -17.64 30.60 9.99
C ALA A 879 -16.24 31.21 9.83
N GLY A 880 -15.82 31.35 8.58
CA GLY A 880 -14.51 31.85 8.19
C GLY A 880 -13.60 30.76 7.65
N THR A 881 -12.41 31.16 7.21
CA THR A 881 -11.43 30.25 6.64
C THR A 881 -10.86 29.34 7.72
N THR A 882 -10.98 28.03 7.52
CA THR A 882 -10.39 26.99 8.38
C THR A 882 -9.19 26.33 7.68
N ALA A 883 -8.30 25.70 8.44
CA ALA A 883 -7.11 25.07 7.88
C ALA A 883 -7.45 23.95 6.88
N ASP A 884 -8.52 23.18 7.13
CA ASP A 884 -9.01 22.12 6.25
C ASP A 884 -9.87 22.62 5.08
N ALA A 885 -10.21 23.91 5.04
CA ALA A 885 -10.81 24.50 3.84
C ALA A 885 -9.76 24.96 2.83
N LEU A 886 -8.49 25.11 3.25
CA LEU A 886 -7.38 25.50 2.38
C LEU A 886 -7.12 24.45 1.30
N SER A 887 -6.60 24.90 0.16
CA SER A 887 -6.33 24.03 -0.98
C SER A 887 -5.02 24.41 -1.65
N GLN A 888 -4.11 23.45 -1.75
CA GLN A 888 -2.82 23.60 -2.43
C GLN A 888 -2.97 24.01 -3.90
N PRO A 889 -3.86 23.38 -4.71
CA PRO A 889 -4.17 23.84 -6.06
C PRO A 889 -4.57 25.31 -6.13
N VAL A 890 -5.44 25.77 -5.22
CA VAL A 890 -5.91 27.17 -5.20
C VAL A 890 -4.74 28.12 -4.90
N ALA A 891 -3.89 27.78 -3.93
CA ALA A 891 -2.71 28.58 -3.59
C ALA A 891 -1.70 28.66 -4.75
N ALA A 892 -1.43 27.55 -5.43
CA ALA A 892 -0.49 27.50 -6.56
C ALA A 892 -1.04 28.23 -7.81
N ASN A 893 -2.35 28.15 -8.05
CA ASN A 893 -3.00 28.75 -9.21
C ASN A 893 -3.08 30.29 -9.17
N ARG A 894 -2.65 30.92 -8.07
CA ARG A 894 -2.38 32.37 -8.05
C ARG A 894 -1.11 32.76 -8.82
N LEU A 895 -0.31 31.79 -9.22
CA LEU A 895 0.93 32.00 -9.98
C LEU A 895 0.80 31.46 -11.40
N THR A 896 1.32 32.23 -12.36
CA THR A 896 1.45 31.89 -13.78
C THR A 896 2.90 32.09 -14.24
N GLY A 897 3.17 31.87 -15.54
CA GLY A 897 4.51 32.03 -16.11
C GLY A 897 5.44 30.83 -15.89
N SER A 898 6.74 31.06 -16.10
CA SER A 898 7.78 30.04 -15.97
C SER A 898 7.97 29.61 -14.50
N LEU A 899 8.40 28.36 -14.26
CA LEU A 899 8.60 27.83 -12.90
C LEU A 899 9.57 28.68 -12.04
N LEU A 900 10.62 29.21 -12.66
CA LEU A 900 11.66 29.99 -11.95
C LEU A 900 11.37 31.49 -11.94
N GLU A 901 10.56 31.97 -12.88
CA GLU A 901 10.20 33.38 -13.05
C GLU A 901 8.67 33.47 -12.98
N PRO A 902 8.12 33.47 -11.76
CA PRO A 902 6.68 33.49 -11.56
C PRO A 902 6.08 34.87 -11.78
N GLU A 903 4.88 34.87 -12.34
CA GLU A 903 4.04 36.07 -12.40
C GLU A 903 2.81 35.86 -11.54
N LEU A 904 2.34 36.93 -10.90
CA LEU A 904 1.06 36.90 -10.21
C LEU A 904 -0.05 36.84 -11.27
N ARG A 905 -0.96 35.88 -11.14
CA ARG A 905 -2.15 35.83 -11.98
C ARG A 905 -2.99 37.09 -11.71
N GLY A 906 -3.37 37.79 -12.78
CA GLY A 906 -4.27 38.95 -12.68
C GLY A 906 -5.66 38.55 -12.16
N SER A 907 -6.38 39.52 -11.60
CA SER A 907 -7.70 39.34 -11.00
C SER A 907 -8.70 38.82 -12.03
N ASP A 908 -9.39 37.72 -11.69
CA ASP A 908 -10.48 37.21 -12.50
C ASP A 908 -11.78 38.01 -12.29
N ASP A 909 -12.83 37.64 -13.01
CA ASP A 909 -14.12 38.34 -12.99
C ASP A 909 -14.74 38.44 -11.59
N ALA A 910 -14.57 37.40 -10.76
CA ALA A 910 -15.05 37.39 -9.38
C ALA A 910 -14.16 38.22 -8.46
N ASP A 911 -12.83 38.14 -8.64
CA ASP A 911 -11.88 38.96 -7.89
C ASP A 911 -12.07 40.46 -8.21
N ARG A 912 -12.32 40.81 -9.48
CA ARG A 912 -12.65 42.17 -9.91
C ARG A 912 -13.93 42.69 -9.26
N LEU A 913 -14.96 41.86 -9.11
CA LEU A 913 -16.17 42.26 -8.39
C LEU A 913 -15.87 42.53 -6.90
N ILE A 914 -15.08 41.68 -6.25
CA ILE A 914 -14.67 41.90 -4.86
C ILE A 914 -13.86 43.20 -4.74
N GLU A 915 -12.91 43.44 -5.65
CA GLU A 915 -12.12 44.67 -5.70
C GLU A 915 -13.01 45.91 -5.91
N GLN A 916 -14.00 45.84 -6.80
CA GLN A 916 -14.99 46.90 -7.02
C GLN A 916 -15.79 47.18 -5.74
N SER A 917 -16.31 46.15 -5.07
CA SER A 917 -17.07 46.31 -3.82
C SER A 917 -16.24 46.93 -2.71
N VAL A 918 -14.98 46.51 -2.58
CA VAL A 918 -14.06 47.08 -1.60
C VAL A 918 -13.73 48.52 -1.95
N ALA A 919 -13.52 48.83 -3.24
CA ALA A 919 -13.27 50.20 -3.70
C ALA A 919 -14.47 51.10 -3.39
N THR A 920 -15.70 50.64 -3.64
CA THR A 920 -16.95 51.34 -3.30
C THR A 920 -17.05 51.57 -1.80
N LEU A 921 -16.81 50.54 -0.98
CA LEU A 921 -16.88 50.60 0.49
C LEU A 921 -15.85 51.55 1.14
N VAL A 922 -14.65 51.64 0.57
CA VAL A 922 -13.54 52.44 1.11
C VAL A 922 -13.53 53.86 0.50
N SER A 923 -14.30 54.11 -0.56
CA SER A 923 -14.40 55.40 -1.22
C SER A 923 -15.03 56.48 -0.33
N ASP A 924 -14.62 57.74 -0.53
CA ASP A 924 -15.26 58.89 0.11
C ASP A 924 -16.57 59.32 -0.58
N SER A 925 -17.00 58.58 -1.61
CA SER A 925 -18.25 58.82 -2.35
C SER A 925 -19.40 58.00 -1.76
N ALA A 926 -20.60 58.59 -1.63
CA ALA A 926 -21.82 57.92 -1.17
C ALA A 926 -22.43 56.99 -2.26
N LEU A 927 -21.62 56.05 -2.76
CA LEU A 927 -22.05 54.98 -3.64
C LEU A 927 -22.70 53.86 -2.82
N ASP A 928 -23.77 53.26 -3.31
CA ASP A 928 -24.49 52.16 -2.65
C ASP A 928 -23.91 50.79 -3.08
N PRO A 929 -23.22 50.04 -2.19
CA PRO A 929 -22.59 48.78 -2.54
C PRO A 929 -23.54 47.56 -2.46
N ARG A 930 -24.82 47.74 -2.09
CA ARG A 930 -25.72 46.63 -1.78
C ARG A 930 -25.88 45.63 -2.92
N GLU A 931 -26.02 46.09 -4.17
CA GLU A 931 -26.15 45.19 -5.33
C GLU A 931 -24.93 44.27 -5.49
N GLU A 932 -23.72 44.82 -5.31
CA GLU A 932 -22.48 44.06 -5.44
C GLU A 932 -22.30 43.09 -4.26
N LEU A 933 -22.63 43.53 -3.04
CA LEU A 933 -22.59 42.67 -1.84
C LEU A 933 -23.63 41.55 -1.91
N GLU A 934 -24.84 41.82 -2.41
CA GLU A 934 -25.86 40.80 -2.64
C GLU A 934 -25.44 39.83 -3.75
N ALA A 935 -24.79 40.33 -4.82
CA ALA A 935 -24.20 39.48 -5.85
C ALA A 935 -23.16 38.50 -5.27
N LEU A 936 -22.31 38.97 -4.34
CA LEU A 936 -21.34 38.15 -3.63
C LEU A 936 -21.96 37.22 -2.57
N GLY A 937 -23.27 37.35 -2.31
CA GLY A 937 -23.97 36.68 -1.21
C GLY A 937 -23.47 37.11 0.17
N ALA A 938 -22.89 38.31 0.28
CA ALA A 938 -22.28 38.84 1.48
C ALA A 938 -23.33 39.53 2.37
N GLY A 939 -23.69 38.92 3.50
CA GLY A 939 -24.63 39.49 4.48
C GLY A 939 -23.95 40.37 5.53
N PHE A 940 -22.62 40.29 5.63
CA PHE A 940 -21.84 41.00 6.65
C PHE A 940 -20.53 41.55 6.08
N VAL A 941 -20.09 42.67 6.65
CA VAL A 941 -18.76 43.24 6.45
C VAL A 941 -18.05 43.29 7.80
N VAL A 942 -16.82 42.79 7.86
CA VAL A 942 -16.00 42.78 9.09
C VAL A 942 -14.69 43.52 8.84
N LEU A 943 -14.38 44.52 9.66
CA LEU A 943 -13.07 45.17 9.66
C LEU A 943 -12.19 44.60 10.78
N GLN A 944 -11.17 43.83 10.38
CA GLN A 944 -10.11 43.30 11.23
C GLN A 944 -9.02 44.36 11.43
N ASP A 945 -9.27 45.34 12.30
CA ASP A 945 -8.23 46.28 12.75
C ASP A 945 -8.17 46.32 14.29
N GLN A 946 -6.95 46.17 14.83
CA GLN A 946 -6.67 46.19 16.27
C GLN A 946 -6.06 47.53 16.73
N ARG A 947 -5.83 48.49 15.84
CA ARG A 947 -5.17 49.77 16.14
C ARG A 947 -6.17 50.88 16.45
N GLU A 948 -5.75 51.89 17.22
CA GLU A 948 -6.56 53.11 17.49
C GLU A 948 -6.80 53.97 16.23
N THR A 949 -6.00 53.78 15.17
CA THR A 949 -6.15 54.42 13.85
C THR A 949 -7.35 53.93 13.04
N ALA A 950 -8.03 52.86 13.47
CA ALA A 950 -9.22 52.31 12.82
C ALA A 950 -10.40 53.31 12.74
N SER A 951 -10.39 54.37 13.56
CA SER A 951 -11.51 55.30 13.72
C SER A 951 -11.95 55.99 12.42
N ALA A 952 -11.03 56.29 11.49
CA ALA A 952 -11.36 56.94 10.23
C ALA A 952 -12.07 56.00 9.24
N LEU A 953 -11.60 54.75 9.11
CA LEU A 953 -12.24 53.77 8.21
C LEU A 953 -13.57 53.27 8.79
N VAL A 954 -13.65 53.11 10.11
CA VAL A 954 -14.92 52.80 10.81
C VAL A 954 -15.95 53.89 10.54
N ALA A 955 -15.60 55.17 10.69
CA ALA A 955 -16.52 56.28 10.43
C ALA A 955 -16.97 56.37 8.97
N ARG A 956 -16.10 55.96 8.02
CA ARG A 956 -16.48 55.84 6.60
C ARG A 956 -17.47 54.72 6.37
N LEU A 957 -17.21 53.53 6.92
CA LEU A 957 -18.09 52.37 6.79
C LEU A 957 -19.47 52.62 7.45
N ASP A 958 -19.51 53.39 8.55
CA ASP A 958 -20.77 53.82 9.18
C ASP A 958 -21.61 54.75 8.30
N ALA A 959 -20.99 55.45 7.34
CA ALA A 959 -21.66 56.36 6.42
C ALA A 959 -22.07 55.70 5.08
N VAL A 960 -21.70 54.43 4.85
CA VAL A 960 -22.04 53.70 3.63
C VAL A 960 -23.54 53.37 3.61
N PRO A 961 -24.28 53.72 2.54
CA PRO A 961 -25.68 53.35 2.40
C PRO A 961 -25.90 51.83 2.48
N GLY A 962 -26.88 51.38 3.25
CA GLY A 962 -27.23 49.96 3.35
C GLY A 962 -26.36 49.11 4.28
N LEU A 963 -25.36 49.70 4.95
CA LEU A 963 -24.65 49.06 6.05
C LEU A 963 -25.19 49.53 7.40
N VAL A 964 -25.52 48.56 8.27
CA VAL A 964 -25.94 48.82 9.64
C VAL A 964 -24.85 48.37 10.61
N ALA A 965 -24.29 49.32 11.36
CA ALA A 965 -23.29 49.02 12.38
C ALA A 965 -23.88 48.13 13.48
N VAL A 966 -23.29 46.95 13.69
CA VAL A 966 -23.62 46.05 14.81
C VAL A 966 -22.74 46.37 16.01
N GLY A 967 -21.46 46.69 15.77
CA GLY A 967 -20.51 47.13 16.79
C GLY A 967 -19.20 46.34 16.80
N ARG A 968 -18.39 46.56 17.84
CA ARG A 968 -17.09 45.91 18.03
C ARG A 968 -17.25 44.52 18.62
N THR A 969 -16.57 43.55 18.03
CA THR A 969 -16.56 42.14 18.43
C THR A 969 -15.14 41.64 18.74
N GLU A 970 -15.01 40.37 19.14
CA GLU A 970 -13.70 39.71 19.37
C GLU A 970 -12.85 39.59 18.09
N SER A 971 -13.48 39.59 16.92
CA SER A 971 -12.82 39.42 15.62
C SER A 971 -12.72 40.71 14.79
N GLY A 972 -13.15 41.86 15.34
CA GLY A 972 -13.15 43.15 14.64
C GLY A 972 -14.47 43.90 14.73
N TRP A 973 -14.60 44.98 13.96
CA TRP A 973 -15.86 45.73 13.83
C TRP A 973 -16.77 45.05 12.82
N LEU A 974 -18.07 44.98 13.12
CA LEU A 974 -19.05 44.25 12.32
C LEU A 974 -20.17 45.19 11.83
N TRP A 975 -20.48 45.09 10.55
CA TRP A 975 -21.64 45.70 9.89
C TRP A 975 -22.49 44.60 9.24
N ARG A 976 -23.81 44.79 9.28
CA ARG A 976 -24.80 43.97 8.58
C ARG A 976 -25.21 44.68 7.28
N VAL A 977 -25.32 43.91 6.20
CA VAL A 977 -25.81 44.40 4.91
C VAL A 977 -27.33 44.30 4.88
N GLU A 978 -28.02 45.39 4.58
CA GLU A 978 -29.46 45.37 4.32
C GLU A 978 -29.71 45.08 2.83
N PRO A 979 -30.46 44.03 2.45
CA PRO A 979 -30.74 43.71 1.04
C PRO A 979 -31.54 44.82 0.33
N GLN A 980 -31.50 44.84 -1.00
CA GLN A 980 -32.36 45.73 -1.78
C GLN A 980 -33.71 45.07 -2.08
N GLY A 981 -34.79 45.70 -1.60
CA GLY A 981 -36.17 45.30 -1.92
C GLY A 981 -36.79 44.28 -0.97
N GLU A 982 -38.12 44.26 -0.92
CA GLU A 982 -38.88 43.25 -0.19
C GLU A 982 -39.14 42.04 -1.10
N ILE A 983 -38.86 40.83 -0.63
CA ILE A 983 -39.15 39.59 -1.36
C ILE A 983 -40.61 39.18 -1.06
N PRO A 984 -41.51 39.14 -2.06
CA PRO A 984 -42.92 38.85 -1.84
C PRO A 984 -43.15 37.46 -1.22
N GLY A 985 -43.96 37.38 -0.15
CA GLY A 985 -44.38 36.11 0.45
C GLY A 985 -43.44 35.53 1.52
N VAL A 986 -42.30 36.17 1.81
CA VAL A 986 -41.35 35.70 2.82
C VAL A 986 -41.33 36.62 4.04
N ASN A 987 -42.26 36.39 4.97
CA ASN A 987 -42.34 37.14 6.23
C ASN A 987 -41.20 36.68 7.18
N ASN A 988 -40.36 37.64 7.64
CA ASN A 988 -39.22 37.49 8.58
C ASN A 988 -37.83 37.12 8.01
N THR A 989 -37.59 37.04 6.70
CA THR A 989 -36.24 36.83 6.12
C THR A 989 -35.74 37.98 5.24
N THR A 990 -36.31 39.18 5.38
CA THR A 990 -35.99 40.41 4.63
C THR A 990 -34.55 40.93 4.80
N ASP A 991 -33.71 40.21 5.54
CA ASP A 991 -32.33 40.60 5.90
C ASP A 991 -31.27 39.61 5.36
N SER A 992 -31.61 38.71 4.43
CA SER A 992 -30.65 37.68 3.93
C SER A 992 -30.27 37.92 2.47
N THR A 993 -28.98 37.88 2.17
CA THR A 993 -28.45 37.98 0.80
C THR A 993 -28.33 36.64 0.09
N ALA A 994 -28.47 35.52 0.83
CA ALA A 994 -28.41 34.10 0.41
C ALA A 994 -27.37 33.69 -0.64
N ARG A 995 -26.70 32.55 -0.42
CA ARG A 995 -25.72 32.03 -1.37
C ARG A 995 -26.33 31.56 -2.70
N VAL A 996 -27.57 31.07 -2.67
CA VAL A 996 -28.32 30.58 -3.83
C VAL A 996 -29.69 31.23 -3.86
N ARG A 997 -30.05 31.82 -5.00
CA ARG A 997 -31.27 32.62 -5.18
C ARG A 997 -31.86 32.44 -6.57
N ILE A 998 -33.12 32.80 -6.73
CA ILE A 998 -33.82 32.86 -8.01
C ILE A 998 -34.05 34.33 -8.36
N ILE A 999 -33.63 34.72 -9.55
CA ILE A 999 -33.75 36.08 -10.07
C ILE A 999 -34.68 36.08 -11.28
N SER A 1000 -35.54 37.09 -11.39
CA SER A 1000 -36.38 37.40 -12.56
C SER A 1000 -36.38 38.91 -12.77
N ASP A 1001 -36.25 39.37 -14.02
CA ASP A 1001 -36.10 40.79 -14.37
C ASP A 1001 -35.10 41.57 -13.48
N GLY A 1002 -33.98 40.92 -13.11
CA GLY A 1002 -32.92 41.51 -12.29
C GLY A 1002 -33.19 41.60 -10.78
N ALA A 1003 -34.38 41.23 -10.30
CA ALA A 1003 -34.72 41.22 -8.88
C ALA A 1003 -34.73 39.80 -8.28
N THR A 1004 -34.30 39.67 -7.02
CA THR A 1004 -34.37 38.40 -6.27
C THR A 1004 -35.83 38.09 -5.91
N VAL A 1005 -36.35 36.96 -6.41
CA VAL A 1005 -37.76 36.54 -6.22
C VAL A 1005 -37.91 35.40 -5.21
N ALA A 1006 -36.86 34.60 -5.01
CA ALA A 1006 -36.84 33.55 -3.99
C ALA A 1006 -35.41 33.26 -3.50
N LEU A 1007 -35.28 32.94 -2.22
CA LEU A 1007 -34.04 32.46 -1.60
C LEU A 1007 -34.11 30.95 -1.44
N LEU A 1008 -33.00 30.25 -1.66
CA LEU A 1008 -32.97 28.79 -1.56
C LEU A 1008 -32.05 28.32 -0.44
N PRO A 1009 -32.50 27.37 0.38
CA PRO A 1009 -31.63 26.72 1.35
C PRO A 1009 -30.50 26.02 0.62
N SER A 1010 -29.27 26.21 1.07
CA SER A 1010 -28.10 25.57 0.47
C SER A 1010 -27.15 25.04 1.53
N HIS A 1011 -26.42 23.98 1.19
CA HIS A 1011 -25.32 23.49 1.99
C HIS A 1011 -24.08 23.32 1.14
N ARG A 1012 -23.02 24.05 1.48
CA ARG A 1012 -21.81 24.26 0.68
C ARG A 1012 -22.12 24.71 -0.75
N GLY A 1013 -23.18 25.50 -0.89
CA GLY A 1013 -23.73 25.96 -2.17
C GLY A 1013 -24.41 24.88 -3.02
N ALA A 1014 -24.60 23.66 -2.51
CA ALA A 1014 -25.46 22.66 -3.13
C ALA A 1014 -26.89 22.78 -2.59
N VAL A 1015 -27.89 22.49 -3.43
CA VAL A 1015 -29.31 22.46 -3.06
C VAL A 1015 -29.81 21.03 -3.26
N SER A 1016 -30.51 20.48 -2.27
CA SER A 1016 -31.01 19.11 -2.31
C SER A 1016 -32.49 19.09 -2.00
N GLY A 1017 -33.32 18.90 -3.03
CA GLY A 1017 -34.75 18.68 -2.85
C GLY A 1017 -35.56 19.94 -2.55
N ALA A 1018 -35.14 21.11 -3.05
CA ALA A 1018 -35.89 22.34 -2.84
C ALA A 1018 -37.11 22.41 -3.77
N GLU A 1019 -38.29 22.70 -3.22
CA GLU A 1019 -39.50 22.85 -4.03
C GLU A 1019 -39.56 24.25 -4.65
N ILE A 1020 -39.56 24.31 -5.98
CA ILE A 1020 -39.65 25.54 -6.76
C ILE A 1020 -41.08 25.70 -7.26
N GLN A 1021 -41.71 26.84 -6.98
CA GLN A 1021 -43.04 27.16 -7.50
C GLN A 1021 -42.98 27.57 -8.97
N ALA A 1022 -44.11 27.50 -9.68
CA ALA A 1022 -44.22 28.01 -11.04
C ALA A 1022 -44.12 29.56 -11.02
N GLY A 1023 -43.58 30.14 -12.08
CA GLY A 1023 -43.35 31.59 -12.17
C GLY A 1023 -43.00 32.02 -13.59
N ASP A 1024 -42.39 33.19 -13.73
CA ASP A 1024 -42.08 33.76 -15.04
C ASP A 1024 -41.06 32.91 -15.85
N ALA A 1025 -41.08 33.09 -17.17
CA ALA A 1025 -40.26 32.31 -18.10
C ALA A 1025 -38.77 32.66 -18.05
N ASP A 1026 -38.42 33.88 -17.62
CA ASP A 1026 -37.07 34.42 -17.60
C ASP A 1026 -36.32 34.15 -16.29
N ARG A 1027 -36.88 33.33 -15.40
CA ARG A 1027 -36.27 33.01 -14.10
C ARG A 1027 -34.95 32.28 -14.26
N VAL A 1028 -33.93 32.79 -13.56
CA VAL A 1028 -32.60 32.20 -13.50
C VAL A 1028 -32.26 31.85 -12.05
N LEU A 1029 -31.87 30.60 -11.83
CA LEU A 1029 -31.22 30.17 -10.60
C LEU A 1029 -29.80 30.74 -10.59
N VAL A 1030 -29.41 31.47 -9.56
CA VAL A 1030 -28.09 32.10 -9.44
C VAL A 1030 -27.41 31.66 -8.16
N MET A 1031 -26.16 31.22 -8.31
CA MET A 1031 -25.26 30.97 -7.21
C MET A 1031 -24.22 32.06 -7.15
N ALA A 1032 -23.98 32.62 -5.97
CA ALA A 1032 -22.86 33.51 -5.72
C ALA A 1032 -21.53 32.72 -5.74
N GLN A 1033 -21.17 32.07 -6.83
CA GLN A 1033 -19.95 31.27 -6.99
C GLN A 1033 -19.38 31.39 -8.39
N ARG A 1034 -18.07 31.24 -8.54
CA ARG A 1034 -17.43 31.21 -9.86
C ARG A 1034 -18.12 30.20 -10.78
N ALA A 1035 -18.41 30.63 -12.00
CA ALA A 1035 -18.93 29.75 -13.05
C ALA A 1035 -17.93 28.64 -13.38
N ASP A 1036 -18.42 27.40 -13.43
CA ASP A 1036 -17.62 26.22 -13.78
C ASP A 1036 -18.52 25.14 -14.39
N PRO A 1037 -18.09 24.47 -15.49
CA PRO A 1037 -18.87 23.44 -16.15
C PRO A 1037 -19.17 22.20 -15.29
N GLY A 1038 -18.51 22.03 -14.14
CA GLY A 1038 -18.76 20.96 -13.17
C GLY A 1038 -20.04 21.16 -12.35
N TRP A 1039 -20.63 22.36 -12.32
CA TRP A 1039 -21.91 22.59 -11.68
C TRP A 1039 -23.07 22.03 -12.52
N LYS A 1040 -23.98 21.31 -11.87
CA LYS A 1040 -25.16 20.72 -12.50
C LYS A 1040 -26.39 21.03 -11.67
N ALA A 1041 -27.46 21.42 -12.37
CA ALA A 1041 -28.78 21.59 -11.79
C ALA A 1041 -29.80 20.73 -12.54
N THR A 1042 -30.73 20.13 -11.80
CA THR A 1042 -31.87 19.38 -12.35
C THR A 1042 -33.16 19.85 -11.68
N LEU A 1043 -34.24 19.91 -12.47
CA LEU A 1043 -35.61 20.15 -11.99
C LEU A 1043 -36.44 18.92 -12.33
N ASP A 1044 -36.96 18.21 -11.33
CA ASP A 1044 -37.63 16.90 -11.48
C ASP A 1044 -36.82 15.88 -12.30
N GLY A 1045 -35.49 15.93 -12.17
CA GLY A 1045 -34.56 15.06 -12.89
C GLY A 1045 -34.22 15.51 -14.32
N VAL A 1046 -34.84 16.58 -14.84
CA VAL A 1046 -34.48 17.19 -16.13
C VAL A 1046 -33.33 18.18 -15.93
N GLN A 1047 -32.26 18.04 -16.70
CA GLN A 1047 -31.09 18.91 -16.58
C GLN A 1047 -31.37 20.32 -17.12
N LEU A 1048 -31.04 21.34 -16.32
CA LEU A 1048 -31.19 22.74 -16.68
C LEU A 1048 -29.99 23.25 -17.51
N SER A 1049 -30.24 24.25 -18.35
CA SER A 1049 -29.21 24.90 -19.16
C SER A 1049 -28.33 25.80 -18.28
N PRO A 1050 -27.00 25.59 -18.22
CA PRO A 1050 -26.11 26.48 -17.47
C PRO A 1050 -25.95 27.82 -18.18
N THR A 1051 -25.89 28.91 -17.41
CA THR A 1051 -25.60 30.26 -17.88
C THR A 1051 -24.66 30.98 -16.90
N THR A 1052 -24.03 32.07 -17.33
CA THR A 1052 -23.19 32.91 -16.45
C THR A 1052 -23.91 34.23 -16.21
N VAL A 1053 -24.09 34.57 -14.94
CA VAL A 1053 -24.86 35.75 -14.53
C VAL A 1053 -23.91 36.88 -14.15
N ALA A 1054 -24.19 38.08 -14.69
CA ALA A 1054 -23.51 39.30 -14.29
C ALA A 1054 -24.10 39.85 -12.99
N ALA A 1055 -23.27 40.52 -12.20
CA ALA A 1055 -23.82 41.47 -11.23
C ALA A 1055 -24.68 42.50 -12.00
N ALA A 1056 -25.88 42.79 -11.50
CA ALA A 1056 -26.94 43.52 -12.20
C ALA A 1056 -26.47 44.85 -12.84
N PRO A 1057 -27.16 45.36 -13.87
CA PRO A 1057 -26.73 46.54 -14.60
C PRO A 1057 -26.99 47.83 -13.81
N LYS A 1058 -25.92 48.60 -13.60
CA LYS A 1058 -25.85 50.03 -13.26
C LYS A 1058 -27.17 50.81 -13.13
N ALA A 1059 -27.25 51.60 -12.06
CA ALA A 1059 -27.90 52.91 -12.11
C ALA A 1059 -27.40 53.71 -13.33
N ALA A 1060 -28.33 54.13 -14.20
CA ALA A 1060 -28.02 54.78 -15.48
C ALA A 1060 -26.99 55.93 -15.33
N GLY A 1061 -25.76 55.73 -15.82
CA GLY A 1061 -24.74 56.79 -15.95
C GLY A 1061 -23.30 56.48 -15.49
N SER A 1062 -23.01 55.37 -14.81
CA SER A 1062 -21.73 55.24 -14.06
C SER A 1062 -20.49 54.70 -14.79
N GLY A 1063 -20.45 54.54 -16.12
CA GLY A 1063 -19.21 54.14 -16.84
C GLY A 1063 -18.62 52.72 -16.61
N ALA A 1064 -18.80 52.07 -15.45
CA ALA A 1064 -18.38 50.69 -15.09
C ALA A 1064 -18.90 49.51 -15.96
N GLU A 1065 -18.04 48.57 -16.31
CA GLU A 1065 -18.35 47.39 -17.12
C GLU A 1065 -19.08 46.32 -16.26
N THR A 1066 -20.20 45.75 -16.73
CA THR A 1066 -20.90 44.64 -16.03
C THR A 1066 -20.13 43.34 -16.23
N VAL A 1067 -19.72 42.68 -15.14
CA VAL A 1067 -18.85 41.50 -15.19
C VAL A 1067 -19.65 40.21 -14.92
N PRO A 1068 -19.80 39.31 -15.92
CA PRO A 1068 -20.40 37.99 -15.73
C PRO A 1068 -19.43 37.06 -14.99
N TRP A 1069 -19.80 36.60 -13.79
CA TRP A 1069 -18.92 35.76 -12.96
C TRP A 1069 -19.64 34.59 -12.27
N ALA A 1070 -20.92 34.80 -11.93
CA ALA A 1070 -21.70 33.90 -11.09
C ALA A 1070 -22.26 32.73 -11.90
N GLN A 1071 -22.21 31.52 -11.36
CA GLN A 1071 -22.85 30.36 -11.98
C GLN A 1071 -24.38 30.50 -11.89
N GLY A 1072 -25.07 30.35 -13.02
CA GLY A 1072 -26.54 30.29 -13.06
C GLY A 1072 -27.09 29.15 -13.91
N PHE A 1073 -28.40 28.95 -13.82
CA PHE A 1073 -29.17 27.97 -14.62
C PHE A 1073 -30.55 28.53 -14.98
N GLU A 1074 -30.97 28.35 -16.23
CA GLU A 1074 -32.31 28.74 -16.69
C GLU A 1074 -33.36 27.80 -16.08
N LEU A 1075 -34.32 28.34 -15.33
CA LEU A 1075 -35.39 27.57 -14.68
C LEU A 1075 -36.65 27.44 -15.55
N GLY A 1076 -36.99 28.48 -16.31
CA GLY A 1076 -38.24 28.56 -17.06
C GLY A 1076 -39.49 28.66 -16.17
N GLU A 1077 -40.67 28.36 -16.72
CA GLU A 1077 -41.97 28.55 -16.04
C GLU A 1077 -42.35 27.41 -15.08
N ALA A 1078 -41.70 26.25 -15.19
CA ALA A 1078 -42.12 25.04 -14.49
C ALA A 1078 -41.89 25.10 -12.96
N SER A 1079 -42.76 24.40 -12.22
CA SER A 1079 -42.56 24.05 -10.81
C SER A 1079 -41.93 22.66 -10.70
N GLY A 1080 -41.21 22.37 -9.63
CA GLY A 1080 -40.66 21.02 -9.39
C GLY A 1080 -39.67 20.97 -8.24
N THR A 1081 -39.06 19.81 -8.04
CA THR A 1081 -37.98 19.60 -7.08
C THR A 1081 -36.63 19.87 -7.73
N LEU A 1082 -35.90 20.86 -7.18
CA LEU A 1082 -34.58 21.27 -7.63
C LEU A 1082 -33.47 20.51 -6.89
N GLU A 1083 -32.51 19.98 -7.67
CA GLU A 1083 -31.22 19.53 -7.17
C GLU A 1083 -30.09 20.31 -7.85
N LEU A 1084 -29.14 20.79 -7.06
CA LEU A 1084 -27.97 21.55 -7.52
C LEU A 1084 -26.74 21.01 -6.81
N HIS A 1085 -25.76 20.53 -7.57
CA HIS A 1085 -24.53 19.99 -7.01
C HIS A 1085 -23.35 20.16 -7.96
N TYR A 1086 -22.14 20.10 -7.39
CA TYR A 1086 -20.91 20.08 -8.16
C TYR A 1086 -20.44 18.64 -8.37
N GLN A 1087 -20.12 18.27 -9.61
CA GLN A 1087 -19.66 16.93 -9.95
C GLN A 1087 -18.42 16.97 -10.85
N SER A 1088 -17.30 16.46 -10.33
CA SER A 1088 -16.08 16.26 -11.12
C SER A 1088 -16.09 14.90 -11.83
N PRO A 1089 -15.64 14.80 -13.11
CA PRO A 1089 -15.53 13.53 -13.81
C PRO A 1089 -14.54 12.56 -13.14
N TYR A 1090 -13.62 13.08 -12.32
CA TYR A 1090 -12.61 12.29 -11.62
C TYR A 1090 -13.07 11.78 -10.25
N GLN A 1091 -14.17 12.32 -9.70
CA GLN A 1091 -14.57 12.07 -8.31
C GLN A 1091 -14.79 10.59 -8.01
N VAL A 1092 -15.64 9.91 -8.78
CA VAL A 1092 -15.95 8.48 -8.59
C VAL A 1092 -14.74 7.57 -8.83
N PRO A 1093 -14.01 7.65 -9.96
CA PRO A 1093 -12.88 6.75 -10.19
C PRO A 1093 -11.74 6.96 -9.18
N VAL A 1094 -11.47 8.19 -8.76
CA VAL A 1094 -10.46 8.47 -7.72
C VAL A 1094 -10.92 7.91 -6.37
N ALA A 1095 -12.18 8.11 -5.97
CA ALA A 1095 -12.70 7.55 -4.72
C ALA A 1095 -12.62 6.02 -4.68
N ILE A 1096 -12.97 5.34 -5.77
CA ILE A 1096 -12.84 3.88 -5.89
C ILE A 1096 -11.38 3.46 -5.77
N ALA A 1097 -10.46 4.13 -6.47
CA ALA A 1097 -9.03 3.82 -6.41
C ALA A 1097 -8.48 4.00 -4.99
N GLN A 1098 -8.79 5.11 -4.33
CA GLN A 1098 -8.42 5.39 -2.95
C GLN A 1098 -8.95 4.32 -1.99
N LEU A 1099 -10.24 3.99 -2.07
CA LEU A 1099 -10.86 2.99 -1.22
C LEU A 1099 -10.20 1.61 -1.38
N VAL A 1100 -10.01 1.16 -2.63
CA VAL A 1100 -9.43 -0.16 -2.91
C VAL A 1100 -7.99 -0.24 -2.42
N VAL A 1101 -7.15 0.75 -2.74
CA VAL A 1101 -5.72 0.71 -2.39
C VAL A 1101 -5.50 0.88 -0.89
N LEU A 1102 -6.23 1.77 -0.23
CA LEU A 1102 -6.18 1.91 1.23
C LEU A 1102 -6.68 0.66 1.94
N PHE A 1103 -7.76 0.03 1.44
CA PHE A 1103 -8.26 -1.23 2.00
C PHE A 1103 -7.22 -2.36 1.89
N LEU A 1104 -6.56 -2.50 0.74
CA LEU A 1104 -5.48 -3.48 0.55
C LEU A 1104 -4.28 -3.19 1.46
N ALA A 1105 -3.89 -1.92 1.60
CA ALA A 1105 -2.80 -1.53 2.48
C ALA A 1105 -3.13 -1.85 3.96
N LEU A 1106 -4.35 -1.55 4.41
CA LEU A 1106 -4.83 -1.87 5.75
C LEU A 1106 -4.85 -3.38 5.99
N LEU A 1107 -5.37 -4.18 5.05
CA LEU A 1107 -5.35 -5.65 5.15
C LEU A 1107 -3.94 -6.22 5.30
N LEU A 1108 -2.95 -5.62 4.65
CA LEU A 1108 -1.54 -6.02 4.75
C LEU A 1108 -0.86 -5.52 6.04
N VAL A 1109 -1.32 -4.43 6.65
CA VAL A 1109 -0.77 -3.93 7.93
C VAL A 1109 -1.38 -4.64 9.15
N ILE A 1110 -2.68 -4.96 9.14
CA ILE A 1110 -3.38 -5.49 10.32
C ILE A 1110 -2.65 -6.73 10.89
N PRO A 1111 -2.21 -6.72 12.16
CA PRO A 1111 -1.63 -7.90 12.78
C PRO A 1111 -2.72 -8.96 12.94
N ILE A 1112 -2.49 -10.16 12.43
CA ILE A 1112 -3.43 -11.28 12.58
C ILE A 1112 -2.79 -12.31 13.49
N PRO A 1113 -3.43 -12.64 14.63
CA PRO A 1113 -2.93 -13.69 15.50
C PRO A 1113 -2.81 -14.98 14.70
N ARG A 1114 -1.73 -15.74 14.94
CA ARG A 1114 -1.45 -17.00 14.24
C ARG A 1114 -2.45 -18.09 14.63
N ASN A 1115 -3.70 -17.96 14.20
CA ASN A 1115 -4.68 -19.02 14.29
C ASN A 1115 -4.29 -20.12 13.31
N ARG A 1116 -4.32 -21.38 13.80
CA ARG A 1116 -4.06 -22.61 13.04
C ARG A 1116 -4.66 -22.58 11.61
N ARG A 1117 -5.87 -22.02 11.47
CA ARG A 1117 -6.60 -21.89 10.18
C ARG A 1117 -5.86 -21.12 9.07
N PHE A 1118 -5.01 -20.14 9.41
CA PHE A 1118 -4.25 -19.34 8.43
C PHE A 1118 -2.86 -19.93 8.13
N ALA A 1119 -2.23 -20.57 9.13
CA ALA A 1119 -0.96 -21.28 8.95
C ALA A 1119 -1.11 -22.44 7.94
N ALA A 1120 -2.23 -23.16 8.00
CA ALA A 1120 -2.63 -24.22 7.06
C ALA A 1120 -2.51 -23.82 5.58
N ARG A 1121 -2.79 -22.55 5.26
CA ARG A 1121 -2.82 -22.05 3.88
C ARG A 1121 -1.47 -21.51 3.40
N ARG A 1122 -0.59 -21.08 4.30
CA ARG A 1122 0.83 -20.84 3.96
C ARG A 1122 1.55 -22.13 3.58
N LEU A 1123 1.03 -23.27 4.03
CA LEU A 1123 1.60 -24.58 3.70
C LEU A 1123 1.21 -25.06 2.29
N ASP A 1124 0.09 -24.59 1.72
CA ASP A 1124 -0.18 -24.76 0.27
C ASP A 1124 0.91 -24.04 -0.57
N GLU A 1125 1.53 -22.99 -0.03
CA GLU A 1125 2.72 -22.34 -0.60
C GLU A 1125 3.97 -23.24 -0.47
N TYR A 1126 4.18 -23.86 0.69
CA TYR A 1126 5.33 -24.75 0.97
C TYR A 1126 5.24 -26.15 0.34
N ARG A 1127 4.07 -26.56 -0.18
CA ARG A 1127 3.98 -27.72 -1.07
C ARG A 1127 4.77 -27.54 -2.38
N THR A 1128 5.09 -26.29 -2.75
CA THR A 1128 5.89 -25.94 -3.94
C THR A 1128 7.17 -25.14 -3.63
N ARG A 1129 7.24 -24.43 -2.50
CA ARG A 1129 8.44 -23.68 -2.06
C ARG A 1129 9.19 -24.39 -0.94
N GLY A 1130 10.07 -25.29 -1.31
CA GLY A 1130 11.22 -25.67 -0.50
C GLY A 1130 12.35 -25.97 -1.47
N ASN A 1131 13.06 -24.91 -1.92
CA ASN A 1131 14.36 -24.91 -2.63
C ASN A 1131 14.51 -23.91 -3.81
N ALA A 1132 13.61 -22.96 -4.04
CA ALA A 1132 13.86 -21.93 -5.07
C ALA A 1132 15.17 -21.12 -4.82
N GLU A 1133 15.61 -20.97 -3.57
CA GLU A 1133 16.94 -20.40 -3.25
C GLU A 1133 18.08 -21.41 -3.48
N SER A 1134 17.85 -22.72 -3.32
CA SER A 1134 18.89 -23.72 -3.58
C SER A 1134 19.12 -23.94 -5.08
N ILE A 1135 18.12 -23.71 -5.94
CA ILE A 1135 18.28 -23.78 -7.39
C ILE A 1135 19.13 -22.60 -7.88
N ASP A 1136 18.92 -21.40 -7.34
CA ASP A 1136 19.70 -20.21 -7.69
C ASP A 1136 21.13 -20.23 -7.10
N GLU A 1137 21.33 -20.90 -5.96
CA GLU A 1137 22.66 -21.26 -5.43
C GLU A 1137 23.35 -22.38 -6.22
N LEU A 1138 22.62 -23.40 -6.67
CA LEU A 1138 23.14 -24.44 -7.55
C LEU A 1138 23.51 -23.88 -8.92
N ASP A 1139 22.74 -22.93 -9.45
CA ASP A 1139 23.02 -22.29 -10.74
C ASP A 1139 24.21 -21.32 -10.63
N ARG A 1140 24.36 -20.62 -9.51
CA ARG A 1140 25.58 -19.87 -9.17
C ARG A 1140 26.79 -20.79 -8.95
N GLY A 1141 26.59 -21.95 -8.33
CA GLY A 1141 27.61 -22.98 -8.16
C GLY A 1141 28.06 -23.59 -9.49
N ARG A 1142 27.12 -23.89 -10.40
CA ARG A 1142 27.40 -24.38 -11.76
C ARG A 1142 28.09 -23.33 -12.62
N ARG A 1143 27.71 -22.05 -12.50
CA ARG A 1143 28.42 -20.94 -13.17
C ARG A 1143 29.83 -20.72 -12.60
N ALA A 1144 30.00 -20.81 -11.28
CA ALA A 1144 31.30 -20.72 -10.64
C ALA A 1144 32.21 -21.92 -11.01
N ALA A 1145 31.64 -23.11 -11.15
CA ALA A 1145 32.35 -24.32 -11.61
C ALA A 1145 32.77 -24.21 -13.08
N ARG A 1146 31.87 -23.74 -13.98
CA ARG A 1146 32.23 -23.48 -15.39
C ARG A 1146 33.33 -22.43 -15.57
N VAL A 1147 33.33 -21.38 -14.75
CA VAL A 1147 34.42 -20.36 -14.74
C VAL A 1147 35.74 -20.92 -14.18
N LYS A 1148 35.69 -22.01 -13.41
CA LYS A 1148 36.87 -22.70 -12.87
C LYS A 1148 37.42 -23.80 -13.77
N GLU A 1149 36.61 -24.33 -14.69
CA GLU A 1149 37.04 -25.27 -15.75
C GLU A 1149 37.52 -24.54 -17.02
N THR A 1150 37.24 -23.24 -17.15
CA THR A 1150 37.71 -22.38 -18.25
C THR A 1150 38.90 -21.50 -17.87
N LYS A 1151 39.47 -21.69 -16.68
CA LYS A 1151 40.74 -21.14 -16.21
C LYS A 1151 41.65 -22.29 -15.81
#